data_AF-A0A6I0ESQ2-F1
#
_entry.id   AF-A0A6I0ESQ2-F1
#
_cell.length_a   1.000
_cell.length_b   1.000
_cell.length_c   1.000
_cell.angle_alpha   90.00
_cell.angle_beta   90.00
_cell.angle_gamma   90.00
#
_symmetry.space_group_name_H-M   'P 1'
#
loop_
_entity.id
_entity.type
_entity.pdbx_description
1 polymer ?
#
loop_
_entity_poly.entity_id
_entity_poly.type
_entity_poly.pdbx_seq_one_letter_code
_entity_poly.pdbx_strand_id
1 'polypeptide(L)'
;MEKRQQRFSNKLIKILSALLIVTLIMGSMGLEPVMANRSTAKPPTKELTLQEAIHFSISNSKGLRDAQTDRIKKVIERREAIEAIRIARKRERYPWFTLLMDINLPTLNTLPREIELLMKIPQINSDLQILRHKERYETLVAKHNAEIAYYQVLLAKYTVDRKWKYINETKETLERLKQQQKLGQADIKDVRYLESSLTNHQKSLRKAVQDLEKSLNKLEKLTNLKLDVNTQFEDVIPKAEVDRSHLDAIIDHAAKYDFTLLEATQERQIAQAKVVELIQVYENRWGGIVRPMTRYVQSQIGQQAEKLDASIDYDDFIDNYYHPALDRIEEPWRGNFTLKILFVTIKIPKEWFKLGTIAERYFDDEKYALFNALIEREKAIEKEKDIRELLIEQVKDTYFTLKQMEASNDEAVQNLIRMERNYQLSQRENKLGLLGFQELHSEKMNFYDQEDSRYEALLDYGQTIAMFNLYSSGYLDLLSGDFRNVDLDDGDSWIIDGDGEAVWYIETLLTDYKFTFGIRLPDHVRATHYELYTANHVQIGERTEKNETISHLPLSYEDNTMLYVKLYQDDQVRYVAELDGMGITGPLLLKGASEETLEEEKEVPIGTWQVTQENLYKSVFDIIIEQDLFWDEFSLHYADANQTQIGNERYSAGTSISHLPNVFAEPEKLLVKLYLNGNVVNQLTLQETSKEAGLLIAPE
;
A
#
# COMPACT_ATOMS: atom_id res chain seq x y z
N MET A 1 53.30 72.44 -39.85
CA MET A 1 53.09 71.01 -39.53
C MET A 1 51.64 70.67 -39.22
N GLU A 2 50.86 71.56 -38.59
CA GLU A 2 49.45 71.32 -38.21
C GLU A 2 48.50 70.96 -39.38
N LYS A 3 48.62 71.62 -40.54
CA LYS A 3 47.75 71.30 -41.70
C LYS A 3 47.95 69.89 -42.28
N ARG A 4 49.11 69.25 -42.05
CA ARG A 4 49.35 67.85 -42.44
C ARG A 4 48.77 66.86 -41.42
N GLN A 5 48.80 67.17 -40.12
CA GLN A 5 48.19 66.36 -39.07
C GLN A 5 46.66 66.37 -39.15
N GLN A 6 46.04 67.51 -39.43
CA GLN A 6 44.58 67.59 -39.60
C GLN A 6 44.08 66.82 -40.83
N ARG A 7 44.83 66.84 -41.95
CA ARG A 7 44.49 66.05 -43.14
C ARG A 7 44.71 64.55 -42.95
N PHE A 8 45.69 64.15 -42.14
CA PHE A 8 45.88 62.74 -41.76
C PHE A 8 44.77 62.25 -40.83
N SER A 9 44.39 63.05 -39.82
CA SER A 9 43.29 62.74 -38.90
C SER A 9 41.95 62.58 -39.63
N ASN A 10 41.61 63.50 -40.55
CA ASN A 10 40.37 63.38 -41.33
C ASN A 10 40.37 62.23 -42.33
N LYS A 11 41.54 61.78 -42.80
CA LYS A 11 41.64 60.54 -43.61
C LYS A 11 41.52 59.29 -42.74
N LEU A 12 42.14 59.27 -41.57
CA LEU A 12 42.02 58.17 -40.60
C LEU A 12 40.59 58.01 -40.09
N ILE A 13 39.88 59.11 -39.79
CA ILE A 13 38.47 59.08 -39.37
C ILE A 13 37.56 58.61 -40.51
N LYS A 14 37.84 59.00 -41.76
CA LYS A 14 37.11 58.50 -42.94
C LYS A 14 37.39 57.01 -43.24
N ILE A 15 38.61 56.55 -42.99
CA ILE A 15 38.97 55.14 -43.15
C ILE A 15 38.38 54.29 -42.01
N LEU A 16 38.40 54.77 -40.75
CA LEU A 16 37.77 54.09 -39.62
C LEU A 16 36.24 54.08 -39.71
N SER A 17 35.60 55.14 -40.19
CA SER A 17 34.16 55.15 -40.45
C SER A 17 33.78 54.25 -41.64
N ALA A 18 34.60 54.19 -42.69
CA ALA A 18 34.43 53.21 -43.76
C ALA A 18 34.63 51.77 -43.28
N LEU A 19 35.61 51.51 -42.40
CA LEU A 19 35.84 50.18 -41.81
C LEU A 19 34.70 49.76 -40.86
N LEU A 20 34.13 50.72 -40.11
CA LEU A 20 33.01 50.49 -39.20
C LEU A 20 31.68 50.30 -39.93
N ILE A 21 31.51 50.93 -41.11
CA ILE A 21 30.37 50.67 -42.01
C ILE A 21 30.55 49.34 -42.74
N VAL A 22 31.78 48.94 -43.10
CA VAL A 22 32.07 47.63 -43.71
C VAL A 22 31.92 46.49 -42.68
N THR A 23 32.24 46.68 -41.39
CA THR A 23 31.94 45.69 -40.35
C THR A 23 30.47 45.66 -39.95
N LEU A 24 29.73 46.78 -40.04
CA LEU A 24 28.27 46.77 -39.88
C LEU A 24 27.55 46.07 -41.05
N ILE A 25 28.08 46.20 -42.27
CA ILE A 25 27.54 45.55 -43.48
C ILE A 25 27.97 44.07 -43.54
N MET A 26 29.18 43.71 -43.11
CA MET A 26 29.60 42.30 -42.97
C MET A 26 28.94 41.58 -41.78
N GLY A 27 28.50 42.30 -40.74
CA GLY A 27 27.61 41.76 -39.70
C GLY A 27 26.17 41.52 -40.16
N SER A 28 25.84 41.88 -41.42
CA SER A 28 24.55 41.64 -42.08
C SER A 28 24.64 40.66 -43.25
N MET A 29 25.79 39.99 -43.44
CA MET A 29 25.91 38.86 -44.36
C MET A 29 25.74 37.54 -43.59
N GLY A 30 24.64 36.85 -43.85
CA GLY A 30 24.57 35.40 -43.67
C GLY A 30 24.15 34.87 -42.29
N LEU A 31 23.04 35.37 -41.74
CA LEU A 31 22.10 34.46 -41.09
C LEU A 31 20.89 34.38 -42.01
N GLU A 32 21.02 33.60 -43.09
CA GLU A 32 19.86 32.89 -43.59
C GLU A 32 19.37 32.03 -42.42
N PRO A 33 18.17 32.25 -41.88
CA PRO A 33 17.60 31.29 -40.97
C PRO A 33 17.47 29.98 -41.74
N VAL A 34 17.87 28.88 -41.10
CA VAL A 34 17.86 27.48 -41.56
C VAL A 34 16.49 27.00 -42.09
N MET A 35 15.48 27.87 -42.17
CA MET A 35 14.14 27.58 -42.68
C MET A 35 13.88 28.07 -44.11
N ALA A 36 14.86 28.66 -44.82
CA ALA A 36 14.71 29.13 -46.19
C ALA A 36 14.72 28.03 -47.27
N ASN A 37 14.82 26.75 -46.91
CA ASN A 37 14.82 25.63 -47.88
C ASN A 37 13.50 24.84 -47.83
N ARG A 38 12.39 25.49 -48.18
CA ARG A 38 11.21 24.79 -48.71
C ARG A 38 11.27 24.78 -50.24
N SER A 39 12.21 24.01 -50.79
CA SER A 39 12.15 23.56 -52.19
C SER A 39 12.82 22.20 -52.35
N THR A 40 12.00 21.24 -52.79
CA THR A 40 12.38 20.03 -53.55
C THR A 40 13.39 19.07 -52.92
N ALA A 41 12.94 18.36 -51.88
CA ALA A 41 13.20 16.94 -51.57
C ALA A 41 12.98 16.75 -50.06
N LYS A 42 11.73 16.49 -49.66
CA LYS A 42 11.38 16.26 -48.25
C LYS A 42 11.74 14.80 -47.91
N PRO A 43 12.75 14.50 -47.07
CA PRO A 43 12.75 13.21 -46.37
C PRO A 43 11.47 13.14 -45.52
N PRO A 44 10.94 11.96 -45.19
CA PRO A 44 9.65 11.85 -44.52
C PRO A 44 9.68 12.66 -43.22
N THR A 45 8.98 13.80 -43.21
CA THR A 45 8.80 14.58 -41.99
C THR A 45 8.00 13.72 -41.05
N LYS A 46 8.67 13.21 -40.01
CA LYS A 46 8.03 12.50 -38.92
C LYS A 46 7.05 13.47 -38.26
N GLU A 47 5.76 13.24 -38.48
CA GLU A 47 4.69 13.91 -37.75
C GLU A 47 4.61 13.23 -36.39
N LEU A 48 4.62 14.01 -35.31
CA LEU A 48 4.50 13.51 -33.95
C LEU A 48 3.11 13.82 -33.44
N THR A 49 2.31 12.77 -33.26
CA THR A 49 0.98 12.88 -32.66
C THR A 49 1.08 13.04 -31.14
N LEU A 50 0.03 13.60 -30.50
CA LEU A 50 -0.03 13.72 -29.05
C LEU A 50 0.10 12.35 -28.36
N GLN A 51 -0.57 11.33 -28.91
CA GLN A 51 -0.57 9.96 -28.36
C GLN A 51 0.81 9.30 -28.44
N GLU A 52 1.55 9.52 -29.52
CA GLU A 52 2.95 9.06 -29.61
C GLU A 52 3.83 9.76 -28.58
N ALA A 53 3.67 11.08 -28.39
CA ALA A 53 4.43 11.82 -27.38
C ALA A 53 4.14 11.28 -25.97
N ILE A 54 2.87 10.97 -25.65
CA ILE A 54 2.46 10.33 -24.40
C ILE A 54 3.13 8.96 -24.26
N HIS A 55 3.04 8.10 -25.28
CA HIS A 55 3.62 6.76 -25.27
C HIS A 55 5.13 6.78 -24.98
N PHE A 56 5.88 7.62 -25.70
CA PHE A 56 7.32 7.75 -25.47
C PHE A 56 7.64 8.35 -24.10
N SER A 57 6.86 9.33 -23.63
CA SER A 57 7.02 9.90 -22.27
C SER A 57 6.82 8.85 -21.18
N ILE A 58 5.76 8.04 -21.27
CA ILE A 58 5.49 6.96 -20.32
C ILE A 58 6.64 5.95 -20.33
N SER A 59 7.07 5.50 -21.52
CA SER A 59 8.16 4.52 -21.66
C SER A 59 9.50 4.99 -21.07
N ASN A 60 9.73 6.30 -21.08
CA ASN A 60 10.96 6.92 -20.58
C ASN A 60 10.78 7.57 -19.19
N SER A 61 9.61 7.45 -18.55
CA SER A 61 9.40 8.01 -17.22
C SER A 61 10.37 7.40 -16.22
N LYS A 62 11.08 8.25 -15.48
CA LYS A 62 11.98 7.79 -14.41
C LYS A 62 11.17 7.31 -13.20
N GLY A 63 10.13 8.06 -12.81
CA GLY A 63 9.27 7.70 -11.67
C GLY A 63 8.61 6.34 -11.87
N LEU A 64 8.12 6.04 -13.07
CA LEU A 64 7.55 4.73 -13.39
C LEU A 64 8.60 3.60 -13.31
N ARG A 65 9.80 3.82 -13.86
CA ARG A 65 10.90 2.84 -13.79
C ARG A 65 11.36 2.59 -12.35
N ASP A 66 11.44 3.64 -11.55
CA ASP A 66 11.80 3.55 -10.13
C ASP A 66 10.72 2.76 -9.36
N ALA A 67 9.43 3.06 -9.57
CA ALA A 67 8.31 2.33 -8.96
C ALA A 67 8.29 0.83 -9.36
N GLN A 68 8.52 0.52 -10.64
CA GLN A 68 8.62 -0.86 -11.12
C GLN A 68 9.81 -1.60 -10.51
N THR A 69 10.95 -0.91 -10.35
CA THR A 69 12.15 -1.46 -9.72
C THR A 69 11.91 -1.75 -8.25
N ASP A 70 11.27 -0.82 -7.53
CA ASP A 70 10.87 -1.00 -6.12
C ASP A 70 9.90 -2.17 -5.97
N ARG A 71 8.93 -2.32 -6.90
CA ARG A 71 8.01 -3.47 -6.91
C ARG A 71 8.77 -4.78 -7.10
N ILE A 72 9.68 -4.86 -8.08
CA ILE A 72 10.50 -6.06 -8.31
C ILE A 72 11.33 -6.38 -7.06
N LYS A 73 11.94 -5.37 -6.43
CA LYS A 73 12.68 -5.52 -5.17
C LYS A 73 11.79 -6.08 -4.07
N LYS A 74 10.59 -5.55 -3.88
CA LYS A 74 9.62 -6.05 -2.87
C LYS A 74 9.13 -7.47 -3.17
N VAL A 75 8.97 -7.85 -4.44
CA VAL A 75 8.67 -9.25 -4.82
C VAL A 75 9.82 -10.19 -4.44
N ILE A 76 11.07 -9.75 -4.59
CA ILE A 76 12.24 -10.52 -4.16
C ILE A 76 12.30 -10.61 -2.63
N GLU A 77 12.13 -9.49 -1.92
CA GLU A 77 12.06 -9.46 -0.44
C GLU A 77 10.95 -10.41 0.09
N ARG A 78 9.80 -10.48 -0.59
CA ARG A 78 8.73 -11.43 -0.29
C ARG A 78 9.21 -12.87 -0.40
N ARG A 79 9.90 -13.22 -1.50
CA ARG A 79 10.43 -14.57 -1.72
C ARG A 79 11.46 -14.94 -0.67
N GLU A 80 12.38 -14.01 -0.37
CA GLU A 80 13.38 -14.19 0.68
C GLU A 80 12.74 -14.36 2.07
N ALA A 81 11.70 -13.59 2.39
CA ALA A 81 10.96 -13.74 3.63
C ALA A 81 10.29 -15.12 3.75
N ILE A 82 9.63 -15.60 2.68
CA ILE A 82 9.03 -16.94 2.63
C ILE A 82 10.10 -18.03 2.81
N GLU A 83 11.25 -17.91 2.14
CA GLU A 83 12.35 -18.87 2.28
C GLU A 83 13.00 -18.83 3.67
N ALA A 84 13.19 -17.64 4.25
CA ALA A 84 13.73 -17.46 5.59
C ALA A 84 12.84 -18.12 6.64
N ILE A 85 11.51 -17.93 6.56
CA ILE A 85 10.54 -18.61 7.42
C ILE A 85 10.63 -20.13 7.24
N ARG A 86 10.71 -20.61 5.99
CA ARG A 86 10.87 -22.05 5.71
C ARG A 86 12.16 -22.63 6.30
N ILE A 87 13.27 -21.89 6.25
CA ILE A 87 14.58 -22.32 6.79
C ILE A 87 14.58 -22.29 8.32
N ALA A 88 14.08 -21.22 8.94
CA ALA A 88 13.96 -21.10 10.40
C ALA A 88 13.16 -22.29 10.96
N ARG A 89 12.02 -22.56 10.35
CA ARG A 89 11.13 -23.67 10.71
C ARG A 89 11.73 -25.06 10.49
N LYS A 90 12.55 -25.26 9.44
CA LYS A 90 13.34 -26.50 9.25
C LYS A 90 14.37 -26.72 10.36
N ARG A 91 14.96 -25.65 10.89
CA ARG A 91 15.94 -25.71 11.99
C ARG A 91 15.25 -26.02 13.33
N GLU A 92 14.05 -25.50 13.52
CA GLU A 92 13.20 -25.79 14.70
C GLU A 92 12.70 -27.25 14.72
N ARG A 93 12.37 -27.84 13.55
CA ARG A 93 11.87 -29.23 13.42
C ARG A 93 12.91 -30.33 13.70
N TYR A 94 14.22 -30.03 13.64
CA TYR A 94 15.29 -31.01 13.84
C TYR A 94 16.35 -30.51 14.85
N PRO A 95 16.02 -30.43 16.15
CA PRO A 95 16.95 -29.93 17.19
C PRO A 95 18.11 -30.89 17.50
N TRP A 96 18.04 -32.15 17.05
CA TRP A 96 18.97 -33.21 17.44
C TRP A 96 20.32 -33.19 16.71
N PHE A 97 20.50 -32.36 15.67
CA PHE A 97 21.80 -32.19 15.01
C PHE A 97 22.66 -31.05 15.57
N THR A 98 22.15 -30.23 16.50
CA THR A 98 22.93 -29.17 17.18
C THR A 98 23.50 -29.61 18.53
N LEU A 99 23.18 -30.81 19.02
CA LEU A 99 23.66 -31.33 20.31
C LEU A 99 25.13 -31.80 20.31
N LEU A 100 25.81 -31.83 19.16
CA LEU A 100 27.21 -32.27 19.05
C LEU A 100 28.24 -31.14 18.94
N MET A 101 27.80 -29.88 18.95
CA MET A 101 28.69 -28.71 18.98
C MET A 101 28.17 -27.74 20.04
N ASP A 102 29.07 -27.25 20.89
CA ASP A 102 28.82 -26.31 21.99
C ASP A 102 28.39 -24.92 21.45
N ILE A 103 27.20 -24.88 20.86
CA ILE A 103 26.57 -23.72 20.22
C ILE A 103 25.24 -23.53 20.93
N ASN A 104 25.05 -22.34 21.52
CA ASN A 104 23.81 -21.92 22.14
C ASN A 104 22.60 -22.39 21.32
N LEU A 105 21.74 -23.22 21.94
CA LEU A 105 20.43 -23.55 21.42
C LEU A 105 19.74 -22.24 20.98
N PRO A 106 19.04 -22.21 19.84
CA PRO A 106 18.18 -21.08 19.53
C PRO A 106 17.19 -20.94 20.69
N THR A 107 17.36 -19.88 21.48
CA THR A 107 16.37 -19.45 22.47
C THR A 107 15.05 -19.30 21.72
N LEU A 108 13.96 -19.87 22.27
CA LEU A 108 12.59 -19.66 21.79
C LEU A 108 12.46 -18.22 21.27
N ASN A 109 12.01 -18.05 20.02
CA ASN A 109 11.91 -16.73 19.40
C ASN A 109 11.14 -15.82 20.38
N THR A 110 11.69 -14.65 20.69
CA THR A 110 10.97 -13.69 21.53
C THR A 110 9.68 -13.30 20.81
N LEU A 111 8.58 -13.15 21.54
CA LEU A 111 7.25 -12.78 21.02
C LEU A 111 7.28 -11.66 19.95
N PRO A 112 8.10 -10.60 20.07
CA PRO A 112 8.24 -9.57 19.03
C PRO A 112 8.87 -10.05 17.72
N ARG A 113 9.80 -11.02 17.77
CA ARG A 113 10.46 -11.58 16.58
C ARG A 113 9.56 -12.58 15.84
N GLU A 114 8.67 -13.25 16.57
CA GLU A 114 7.64 -14.10 15.98
C GLU A 114 6.54 -13.25 15.31
N ILE A 115 6.08 -12.19 15.98
CA ILE A 115 5.16 -11.20 15.39
C ILE A 115 5.81 -10.53 14.16
N GLU A 116 7.08 -10.13 14.23
CA GLU A 116 7.82 -9.56 13.10
C GLU A 116 7.87 -10.53 11.91
N LEU A 117 8.14 -11.82 12.14
CA LEU A 117 8.18 -12.83 11.08
C LEU A 117 6.80 -13.09 10.46
N LEU A 118 5.75 -13.11 11.27
CA LEU A 118 4.37 -13.30 10.82
C LEU A 118 3.84 -12.09 10.04
N MET A 119 4.17 -10.87 10.49
CA MET A 119 3.71 -9.61 9.90
C MET A 119 4.51 -9.19 8.67
N LYS A 120 5.74 -9.69 8.52
CA LYS A 120 6.62 -9.33 7.39
C LYS A 120 6.01 -9.66 6.02
N ILE A 121 5.39 -10.82 5.84
CA ILE A 121 4.78 -11.18 4.54
C ILE A 121 3.55 -10.31 4.22
N PRO A 122 2.57 -10.14 5.12
CA PRO A 122 1.45 -9.22 4.92
C PRO A 122 1.88 -7.78 4.64
N GLN A 123 2.86 -7.26 5.38
CA GLN A 123 3.42 -5.92 5.14
C GLN A 123 4.01 -5.81 3.73
N ILE A 124 4.82 -6.79 3.30
CA ILE A 124 5.38 -6.79 1.94
C ILE A 124 4.27 -6.87 0.87
N ASN A 125 3.20 -7.65 1.08
CA ASN A 125 2.08 -7.71 0.14
C ASN A 125 1.33 -6.37 0.06
N SER A 126 1.16 -5.69 1.18
CA SER A 126 0.54 -4.37 1.25
C SER A 126 1.40 -3.32 0.52
N ASP A 127 2.70 -3.31 0.78
CA ASP A 127 3.66 -2.47 0.04
C ASP A 127 3.59 -2.73 -1.48
N LEU A 128 3.45 -3.99 -1.89
CA LEU A 128 3.32 -4.35 -3.30
C LEU A 128 2.04 -3.79 -3.94
N GLN A 129 0.91 -3.81 -3.22
CA GLN A 129 -0.33 -3.21 -3.69
C GLN A 129 -0.16 -1.70 -3.88
N ILE A 130 0.42 -1.01 -2.89
CA ILE A 130 0.69 0.44 -3.00
C ILE A 130 1.63 0.75 -4.15
N LEU A 131 2.66 -0.05 -4.37
CA LEU A 131 3.57 0.13 -5.51
C LEU A 131 2.85 -0.03 -6.85
N ARG A 132 1.85 -0.90 -6.97
CA ARG A 132 0.99 -0.98 -8.18
C ARG A 132 0.18 0.31 -8.38
N HIS A 133 -0.39 0.86 -7.31
CA HIS A 133 -1.09 2.16 -7.39
C HIS A 133 -0.13 3.30 -7.73
N LYS A 134 1.09 3.29 -7.18
CA LYS A 134 2.15 4.24 -7.52
C LYS A 134 2.52 4.18 -9.00
N GLU A 135 2.66 2.99 -9.58
CA GLU A 135 2.92 2.84 -11.03
C GLU A 135 1.82 3.48 -11.88
N ARG A 136 0.55 3.29 -11.51
CA ARG A 136 -0.59 3.91 -12.19
C ARG A 136 -0.54 5.44 -12.08
N TYR A 137 -0.30 5.96 -10.88
CA TYR A 137 -0.14 7.39 -10.64
C TYR A 137 1.02 7.99 -11.45
N GLU A 138 2.21 7.36 -11.43
CA GLU A 138 3.38 7.80 -12.20
C GLU A 138 3.15 7.75 -13.72
N THR A 139 2.30 6.82 -14.19
CA THR A 139 1.87 6.76 -15.59
C THR A 139 1.00 7.97 -15.95
N LEU A 140 0.04 8.33 -15.09
CA LEU A 140 -0.80 9.53 -15.26
C LEU A 140 0.04 10.81 -15.20
N VAL A 141 1.00 10.90 -14.28
CA VAL A 141 1.93 12.04 -14.18
C VAL A 141 2.78 12.16 -15.45
N ALA A 142 3.29 11.05 -15.98
CA ALA A 142 4.07 11.05 -17.22
C ALA A 142 3.23 11.48 -18.45
N LYS A 143 1.96 11.06 -18.50
CA LYS A 143 0.99 11.50 -19.52
C LYS A 143 0.72 13.00 -19.40
N HIS A 144 0.34 13.48 -18.22
CA HIS A 144 0.08 14.88 -17.95
C HIS A 144 1.25 15.79 -18.35
N ASN A 145 2.47 15.41 -17.94
CA ASN A 145 3.69 16.16 -18.28
C ASN A 145 3.96 16.19 -19.80
N ALA A 146 3.65 15.10 -20.51
CA ALA A 146 3.77 15.03 -21.96
C ALA A 146 2.76 15.96 -22.65
N GLU A 147 1.50 15.95 -22.21
CA GLU A 147 0.43 16.80 -22.74
C GLU A 147 0.77 18.29 -22.58
N ILE A 148 1.17 18.72 -21.38
CA ILE A 148 1.60 20.10 -21.14
C ILE A 148 2.79 20.48 -22.02
N ALA A 149 3.83 19.64 -22.09
CA ALA A 149 4.99 19.92 -22.91
C ALA A 149 4.65 19.99 -24.41
N TYR A 150 3.72 19.14 -24.87
CA TYR A 150 3.23 19.13 -26.25
C TYR A 150 2.47 20.42 -26.59
N TYR A 151 1.53 20.84 -25.74
CA TYR A 151 0.79 22.10 -25.93
C TYR A 151 1.70 23.33 -25.90
N GLN A 152 2.75 23.32 -25.07
CA GLN A 152 3.76 24.39 -25.06
C GLN A 152 4.54 24.46 -26.38
N VAL A 153 4.87 23.31 -26.99
CA VAL A 153 5.50 23.25 -28.30
C VAL A 153 4.55 23.75 -29.40
N LEU A 154 3.28 23.36 -29.37
CA LEU A 154 2.26 23.84 -30.30
C LEU A 154 2.14 25.37 -30.24
N LEU A 155 2.08 25.96 -29.03
CA LEU A 155 2.02 27.41 -28.85
C LEU A 155 3.26 28.11 -29.44
N ALA A 156 4.44 27.61 -29.11
CA ALA A 156 5.69 28.21 -29.55
C ALA A 156 5.85 28.13 -31.07
N LYS A 157 5.45 26.99 -31.68
CA LYS A 157 5.47 26.80 -33.14
C LYS A 157 4.49 27.74 -33.83
N TYR A 158 3.25 27.80 -33.34
CA TYR A 158 2.24 28.75 -33.83
C TYR A 158 2.76 30.19 -33.78
N THR A 159 3.36 30.59 -32.65
CA THR A 159 3.93 31.93 -32.48
C THR A 159 5.02 32.22 -33.52
N VAL A 160 5.95 31.28 -33.74
CA VAL A 160 7.01 31.43 -34.75
C VAL A 160 6.43 31.58 -36.16
N ASP A 161 5.48 30.72 -36.54
CA ASP A 161 4.83 30.74 -37.85
C ASP A 161 4.05 32.05 -38.06
N ARG A 162 3.36 32.54 -37.04
CA ARG A 162 2.67 33.85 -37.06
C ARG A 162 3.63 35.02 -37.20
N LYS A 163 4.72 35.07 -36.42
CA LYS A 163 5.70 36.17 -36.55
C LYS A 163 6.37 36.16 -37.93
N TRP A 164 6.60 34.99 -38.54
CA TRP A 164 7.04 34.88 -39.93
C TRP A 164 6.04 35.45 -40.92
N LYS A 165 4.75 35.09 -40.78
CA LYS A 165 3.67 35.63 -41.60
C LYS A 165 3.60 37.16 -41.50
N TYR A 166 3.66 37.72 -40.30
CA TYR A 166 3.67 39.18 -40.09
C TYR A 166 4.87 39.86 -40.75
N ILE A 167 6.06 39.27 -40.67
CA ILE A 167 7.27 39.80 -41.32
C ILE A 167 7.09 39.85 -42.83
N ASN A 168 6.57 38.78 -43.44
CA ASN A 168 6.37 38.71 -44.89
C ASN A 168 5.31 39.70 -45.37
N GLU A 169 4.15 39.75 -44.71
CA GLU A 169 3.09 40.71 -45.04
C GLU A 169 3.54 42.17 -44.85
N THR A 170 4.33 42.45 -43.81
CA THR A 170 4.88 43.79 -43.57
C THR A 170 5.89 44.17 -44.64
N LYS A 171 6.75 43.24 -45.08
CA LYS A 171 7.70 43.47 -46.19
C LYS A 171 6.96 43.79 -47.49
N GLU A 172 5.97 42.99 -47.86
CA GLU A 172 5.16 43.21 -49.07
C GLU A 172 4.46 44.58 -49.03
N THR A 173 3.85 44.92 -47.89
CA THR A 173 3.16 46.21 -47.72
C THR A 173 4.15 47.38 -47.80
N LEU A 174 5.33 47.22 -47.21
CA LEU A 174 6.40 48.22 -47.22
C LEU A 174 6.97 48.43 -48.62
N GLU A 175 7.16 47.37 -49.41
CA GLU A 175 7.57 47.48 -50.82
C GLU A 175 6.55 48.26 -51.64
N ARG A 176 5.26 47.93 -51.48
CA ARG A 176 4.15 48.64 -52.13
C ARG A 176 4.12 50.13 -51.75
N LEU A 177 4.25 50.45 -50.47
CA LEU A 177 4.26 51.84 -49.99
C LEU A 177 5.49 52.61 -50.49
N LYS A 178 6.68 51.98 -50.54
CA LYS A 178 7.88 52.60 -51.12
C LYS A 178 7.71 52.93 -52.60
N GLN A 179 7.00 52.10 -53.36
CA GLN A 179 6.67 52.40 -54.76
C GLN A 179 5.67 53.56 -54.87
N GLN A 180 4.60 53.54 -54.07
CA GLN A 180 3.60 54.62 -54.03
C GLN A 180 4.20 55.95 -53.58
N GLN A 181 5.17 55.93 -52.65
CA GLN A 181 5.91 57.10 -52.20
C GLN A 181 6.72 57.72 -53.35
N LYS A 182 7.39 56.91 -54.19
CA LYS A 182 8.12 57.42 -55.38
C LYS A 182 7.19 58.12 -56.38
N LEU A 183 5.92 57.71 -56.42
CA LEU A 183 4.86 58.32 -57.23
C LEU A 183 4.17 59.51 -56.53
N GLY A 184 4.58 59.86 -55.31
CA GLY A 184 3.99 60.94 -54.51
C GLY A 184 2.62 60.61 -53.90
N GLN A 185 2.23 59.34 -53.88
CA GLN A 185 0.89 58.87 -53.47
C GLN A 185 0.84 58.36 -52.02
N ALA A 186 1.97 58.30 -51.31
CA ALA A 186 2.05 57.81 -49.92
C ALA A 186 2.97 58.70 -49.06
N ASP A 187 2.67 58.82 -47.76
CA ASP A 187 3.45 59.60 -46.80
C ASP A 187 4.73 58.85 -46.35
N ILE A 188 5.82 59.59 -46.18
CA ILE A 188 7.09 59.11 -45.60
C ILE A 188 6.89 58.61 -44.17
N LYS A 189 5.94 59.18 -43.42
CA LYS A 189 5.64 58.76 -42.05
C LYS A 189 5.18 57.30 -41.98
N ASP A 190 4.36 56.87 -42.95
CA ASP A 190 3.82 55.50 -43.00
C ASP A 190 4.92 54.48 -43.34
N VAL A 191 5.85 54.85 -44.22
CA VAL A 191 7.02 54.01 -44.54
C VAL A 191 7.91 53.81 -43.31
N ARG A 192 8.21 54.88 -42.55
CA ARG A 192 9.02 54.79 -41.32
C ARG A 192 8.32 53.97 -40.24
N TYR A 193 7.01 54.11 -40.12
CA TYR A 193 6.21 53.33 -39.17
C TYR A 193 6.32 51.82 -39.46
N LEU A 194 6.15 51.40 -40.72
CA LEU A 194 6.32 49.98 -41.10
C LEU A 194 7.77 49.49 -40.97
N GLU A 195 8.76 50.32 -41.28
CA GLU A 195 10.17 49.96 -41.06
C GLU A 195 10.44 49.66 -39.57
N SER A 196 9.95 50.50 -38.67
CA SER A 196 10.04 50.24 -37.23
C SER A 196 9.29 48.97 -36.84
N SER A 197 8.07 48.78 -37.34
CA SER A 197 7.27 47.58 -37.05
C SER A 197 7.97 46.29 -37.51
N LEU A 198 8.55 46.29 -38.72
CA LEU A 198 9.34 45.19 -39.25
C LEU A 198 10.53 44.84 -38.36
N THR A 199 11.28 45.84 -37.88
CA THR A 199 12.41 45.59 -36.97
C THR A 199 11.95 45.00 -35.64
N ASN A 200 10.79 45.41 -35.13
CA ASN A 200 10.21 44.88 -33.90
C ASN A 200 9.73 43.43 -34.09
N HIS A 201 9.07 43.11 -35.20
CA HIS A 201 8.67 41.74 -35.54
C HIS A 201 9.89 40.82 -35.70
N GLN A 202 10.98 41.28 -36.34
CA GLN A 202 12.22 40.52 -36.47
C GLN A 202 12.89 40.23 -35.12
N LYS A 203 12.92 41.22 -34.21
CA LYS A 203 13.41 41.00 -32.83
C LYS A 203 12.53 40.00 -32.08
N SER A 204 11.21 40.12 -32.21
CA SER A 204 10.25 39.24 -31.56
C SER A 204 10.33 37.80 -32.09
N LEU A 205 10.58 37.62 -33.39
CA LEU A 205 10.80 36.30 -33.99
C LEU A 205 12.01 35.60 -33.37
N ARG A 206 13.12 36.30 -33.14
CA ARG A 206 14.31 35.70 -32.49
C ARG A 206 13.99 35.16 -31.11
N LYS A 207 13.19 35.89 -30.33
CA LYS A 207 12.73 35.42 -29.01
C LYS A 207 11.81 34.20 -29.15
N ALA A 208 10.85 34.25 -30.07
CA ALA A 208 9.92 33.14 -30.31
C ALA A 208 10.64 31.84 -30.72
N VAL A 209 11.68 31.94 -31.56
CA VAL A 209 12.50 30.77 -31.95
C VAL A 209 13.26 30.20 -30.75
N GLN A 210 13.83 31.05 -29.89
CA GLN A 210 14.48 30.57 -28.65
C GLN A 210 13.48 29.89 -27.71
N ASP A 211 12.26 30.41 -27.60
CA ASP A 211 11.22 29.80 -26.76
C ASP A 211 10.71 28.48 -27.35
N LEU A 212 10.67 28.35 -28.68
CA LEU A 212 10.42 27.08 -29.36
C LEU A 212 11.52 26.06 -29.09
N GLU A 213 12.79 26.43 -29.21
CA GLU A 213 13.92 25.55 -28.89
C GLU A 213 13.87 25.08 -27.43
N LYS A 214 13.55 25.96 -26.47
CA LYS A 214 13.37 25.57 -25.06
C LYS A 214 12.22 24.56 -24.89
N SER A 215 11.10 24.78 -25.56
CA SER A 215 9.92 23.92 -25.46
C SER A 215 10.19 22.54 -26.10
N LEU A 216 10.87 22.51 -27.25
CA LEU A 216 11.31 21.27 -27.90
C LEU A 216 12.30 20.50 -27.01
N ASN A 217 13.28 21.18 -26.41
CA ASN A 217 14.21 20.55 -25.47
C ASN A 217 13.50 19.95 -24.24
N LYS A 218 12.41 20.58 -23.76
CA LYS A 218 11.61 20.03 -22.66
C LYS A 218 10.91 18.74 -23.08
N LEU A 219 10.29 18.72 -24.26
CA LEU A 219 9.62 17.54 -24.80
C LEU A 219 10.60 16.42 -25.17
N GLU A 220 11.77 16.75 -25.72
CA GLU A 220 12.86 15.81 -26.01
C GLU A 220 13.38 15.14 -24.73
N LYS A 221 13.52 15.88 -23.63
CA LYS A 221 13.91 15.27 -22.33
C LYS A 221 12.90 14.26 -21.82
N LEU A 222 11.61 14.51 -22.02
CA LEU A 222 10.53 13.60 -21.58
C LEU A 222 10.45 12.36 -22.49
N THR A 223 10.44 12.56 -23.80
CA THR A 223 10.21 11.49 -24.79
C THR A 223 11.48 10.77 -25.25
N ASN A 224 12.66 11.34 -25.02
CA ASN A 224 13.94 10.92 -25.57
C ASN A 224 13.96 10.85 -27.12
N LEU A 225 13.04 11.57 -27.76
CA LEU A 225 13.00 11.73 -29.21
C LEU A 225 13.81 12.95 -29.60
N LYS A 226 14.66 12.81 -30.62
CA LYS A 226 15.32 13.96 -31.24
C LYS A 226 14.28 14.78 -32.00
N LEU A 227 13.98 15.96 -31.48
CA LEU A 227 13.04 16.89 -32.09
C LEU A 227 13.79 18.09 -32.63
N ASP A 228 13.34 18.61 -33.78
CA ASP A 228 13.89 19.81 -34.40
C ASP A 228 12.74 20.74 -34.80
N VAL A 229 13.07 21.99 -35.13
CA VAL A 229 12.13 23.02 -35.59
C VAL A 229 11.30 22.55 -36.80
N ASN A 230 11.84 21.63 -37.60
CA ASN A 230 11.20 21.06 -38.78
C ASN A 230 10.16 19.95 -38.49
N THR A 231 10.14 19.41 -37.27
CA THR A 231 9.17 18.37 -36.87
C THR A 231 7.74 18.92 -36.97
N GLN A 232 6.83 18.12 -37.52
CA GLN A 232 5.41 18.47 -37.59
C GLN A 232 4.69 17.90 -36.37
N PHE A 233 3.72 18.66 -35.88
CA PHE A 233 2.91 18.31 -34.72
C PHE A 233 1.45 18.41 -35.15
N GLU A 234 0.66 17.44 -34.73
CA GLU A 234 -0.77 17.42 -34.97
C GLU A 234 -1.45 18.47 -34.06
N ASP A 235 -2.24 19.36 -34.66
CA ASP A 235 -2.96 20.42 -33.95
C ASP A 235 -4.38 19.94 -33.60
N VAL A 236 -4.46 18.97 -32.68
CA VAL A 236 -5.71 18.43 -32.16
C VAL A 236 -5.72 18.54 -30.64
N ILE A 237 -6.67 19.30 -30.12
CA ILE A 237 -6.91 19.41 -28.68
C ILE A 237 -8.19 18.65 -28.33
N PRO A 238 -8.12 17.68 -27.39
CA PRO A 238 -9.30 16.96 -26.95
C PRO A 238 -10.32 17.91 -26.33
N LYS A 239 -11.60 17.62 -26.54
CA LYS A 239 -12.70 18.29 -25.82
C LYS A 239 -13.20 17.35 -24.73
N ALA A 240 -13.36 17.89 -23.53
CA ALA A 240 -13.90 17.15 -22.40
C ALA A 240 -15.28 17.70 -22.04
N GLU A 241 -16.34 16.94 -22.34
CA GLU A 241 -17.70 17.27 -21.93
C GLU A 241 -17.95 16.73 -20.51
N VAL A 242 -17.56 17.50 -19.49
CA VAL A 242 -17.78 17.14 -18.09
C VAL A 242 -18.96 17.95 -17.55
N ASP A 243 -20.09 17.31 -17.25
CA ASP A 243 -21.24 17.95 -16.61
C ASP A 243 -21.09 17.95 -15.07
N ARG A 244 -21.74 18.89 -14.38
CA ARG A 244 -21.73 18.98 -12.91
C ARG A 244 -22.28 17.72 -12.25
N SER A 245 -23.19 17.04 -12.94
CA SER A 245 -23.78 15.75 -12.52
C SER A 245 -22.72 14.65 -12.35
N HIS A 246 -21.60 14.71 -13.08
CA HIS A 246 -20.52 13.73 -12.97
C HIS A 246 -19.52 14.04 -11.84
N LEU A 247 -19.51 15.26 -11.29
CA LEU A 247 -18.46 15.68 -10.36
C LEU A 247 -18.42 14.83 -9.07
N ASP A 248 -19.57 14.40 -8.56
CA ASP A 248 -19.60 13.60 -7.34
C ASP A 248 -19.02 12.19 -7.61
N ALA A 249 -19.35 11.58 -8.75
CA ALA A 249 -18.76 10.31 -9.19
C ALA A 249 -17.25 10.44 -9.47
N ILE A 250 -16.80 11.59 -9.98
CA ILE A 250 -15.38 11.90 -10.19
C ILE A 250 -14.66 11.97 -8.85
N ILE A 251 -15.26 12.63 -7.85
CA ILE A 251 -14.71 12.73 -6.50
C ILE A 251 -14.60 11.34 -5.87
N ASP A 252 -15.62 10.50 -5.98
CA ASP A 252 -15.59 9.14 -5.45
C ASP A 252 -14.52 8.28 -6.12
N HIS A 253 -14.35 8.42 -7.43
CA HIS A 253 -13.27 7.75 -8.17
C HIS A 253 -11.90 8.23 -7.71
N ALA A 254 -11.69 9.55 -7.63
CA ALA A 254 -10.44 10.13 -7.15
C ALA A 254 -10.13 9.65 -5.72
N ALA A 255 -11.11 9.66 -4.81
CA ALA A 255 -10.92 9.20 -3.44
C ALA A 255 -10.52 7.71 -3.35
N LYS A 256 -10.94 6.88 -4.32
CA LYS A 256 -10.60 5.46 -4.36
C LYS A 256 -9.20 5.18 -4.93
N TYR A 257 -8.75 5.99 -5.88
CA TYR A 257 -7.55 5.69 -6.67
C TYR A 257 -6.40 6.70 -6.49
N ASP A 258 -6.62 7.80 -5.77
CA ASP A 258 -5.57 8.75 -5.45
C ASP A 258 -4.47 8.10 -4.61
N PHE A 259 -3.23 8.24 -5.08
CA PHE A 259 -2.08 7.58 -4.46
C PHE A 259 -1.79 8.13 -3.07
N THR A 260 -1.90 9.45 -2.87
CA THR A 260 -1.56 10.08 -1.58
C THR A 260 -2.57 9.73 -0.50
N LEU A 261 -3.86 9.65 -0.86
CA LEU A 261 -4.91 9.21 0.04
C LEU A 261 -4.79 7.72 0.37
N LEU A 262 -4.44 6.87 -0.61
CA LEU A 262 -4.19 5.44 -0.36
C LEU A 262 -3.01 5.21 0.59
N GLU A 263 -1.91 5.95 0.43
CA GLU A 263 -0.76 5.90 1.34
C GLU A 263 -1.15 6.30 2.77
N ALA A 264 -1.90 7.41 2.92
CA ALA A 264 -2.39 7.86 4.23
C ALA A 264 -3.37 6.86 4.87
N THR A 265 -4.24 6.24 4.06
CA THR A 265 -5.19 5.21 4.53
C THR A 265 -4.45 3.99 5.04
N GLN A 266 -3.41 3.54 4.34
CA GLN A 266 -2.58 2.42 4.78
C GLN A 266 -1.81 2.76 6.06
N GLU A 267 -1.23 3.96 6.15
CA GLU A 267 -0.54 4.42 7.38
C GLU A 267 -1.48 4.40 8.59
N ARG A 268 -2.73 4.88 8.42
CA ARG A 268 -3.77 4.78 9.45
C ARG A 268 -4.08 3.34 9.83
N GLN A 269 -4.27 2.47 8.84
CA GLN A 269 -4.55 1.04 9.07
C GLN A 269 -3.41 0.36 9.84
N ILE A 270 -2.14 0.62 9.48
CA ILE A 270 -0.96 0.11 10.19
C ILE A 270 -0.92 0.61 11.64
N ALA A 271 -1.14 1.91 11.86
CA ALA A 271 -1.17 2.48 13.20
C ALA A 271 -2.29 1.87 14.06
N GLN A 272 -3.45 1.59 13.46
CA GLN A 272 -4.56 0.94 14.14
C GLN A 272 -4.28 -0.53 14.47
N ALA A 273 -3.69 -1.29 13.55
CA ALA A 273 -3.29 -2.67 13.79
C ALA A 273 -2.27 -2.78 14.93
N LYS A 274 -1.27 -1.89 14.96
CA LYS A 274 -0.28 -1.80 16.03
C LYS A 274 -0.93 -1.61 17.41
N VAL A 275 -1.99 -0.80 17.51
CA VAL A 275 -2.75 -0.63 18.75
C VAL A 275 -3.44 -1.92 19.17
N VAL A 276 -4.12 -2.62 18.24
CA VAL A 276 -4.82 -3.88 18.53
C VAL A 276 -3.83 -4.96 18.97
N GLU A 277 -2.69 -5.09 18.29
CA GLU A 277 -1.62 -6.02 18.65
C GLU A 277 -1.06 -5.73 20.04
N LEU A 278 -0.75 -4.46 20.33
CA LEU A 278 -0.27 -4.08 21.66
C LEU A 278 -1.30 -4.46 22.73
N ILE A 279 -2.58 -4.13 22.53
CA ILE A 279 -3.64 -4.51 23.48
C ILE A 279 -3.63 -6.03 23.74
N GLN A 280 -3.58 -6.86 22.70
CA GLN A 280 -3.52 -8.32 22.85
C GLN A 280 -2.27 -8.78 23.60
N VAL A 281 -1.11 -8.18 23.34
CA VAL A 281 0.13 -8.47 24.09
C VAL A 281 -0.02 -8.12 25.57
N TYR A 282 -0.62 -6.98 25.88
CA TYR A 282 -0.90 -6.57 27.25
C TYR A 282 -1.85 -7.56 27.94
N GLU A 283 -2.96 -7.94 27.29
CA GLU A 283 -3.95 -8.88 27.83
C GLU A 283 -3.38 -10.28 28.05
N ASN A 284 -2.62 -10.82 27.10
CA ASN A 284 -2.03 -12.16 27.20
C ASN A 284 -0.99 -12.25 28.32
N ARG A 285 -0.23 -11.17 28.57
CA ARG A 285 0.85 -11.18 29.56
C ARG A 285 0.38 -10.87 30.98
N TRP A 286 -0.45 -9.84 31.16
CA TRP A 286 -0.86 -9.36 32.48
C TRP A 286 -2.33 -9.64 32.81
N GLY A 287 -3.10 -10.18 31.87
CA GLY A 287 -4.45 -10.71 32.10
C GLY A 287 -5.38 -9.71 32.78
N GLY A 288 -5.87 -10.10 33.96
CA GLY A 288 -6.81 -9.28 34.74
C GLY A 288 -6.25 -7.93 35.21
N ILE A 289 -4.93 -7.78 35.29
CA ILE A 289 -4.27 -6.57 35.82
C ILE A 289 -4.51 -5.37 34.89
N VAL A 290 -4.36 -5.58 33.58
CA VAL A 290 -4.47 -4.56 32.54
C VAL A 290 -5.89 -4.44 31.95
N ARG A 291 -6.78 -5.37 32.30
CA ARG A 291 -8.14 -5.47 31.76
C ARG A 291 -8.96 -4.17 31.80
N PRO A 292 -8.88 -3.32 32.85
CA PRO A 292 -9.58 -2.03 32.83
C PRO A 292 -9.07 -1.10 31.74
N MET A 293 -7.75 -1.04 31.55
CA MET A 293 -7.09 -0.24 30.51
C MET A 293 -7.44 -0.74 29.11
N THR A 294 -7.33 -2.05 28.88
CA THR A 294 -7.60 -2.64 27.57
C THR A 294 -9.08 -2.56 27.19
N ARG A 295 -9.99 -2.74 28.14
CA ARG A 295 -11.44 -2.52 27.94
C ARG A 295 -11.77 -1.07 27.61
N TYR A 296 -11.14 -0.11 28.28
CA TYR A 296 -11.33 1.31 27.95
C TYR A 296 -10.93 1.55 26.50
N VAL A 297 -9.74 1.11 26.09
CA VAL A 297 -9.27 1.28 24.71
C VAL A 297 -10.16 0.54 23.70
N GLN A 298 -10.53 -0.71 23.96
CA GLN A 298 -11.45 -1.49 23.13
C GLN A 298 -12.86 -0.85 23.04
N SER A 299 -13.32 -0.17 24.09
CA SER A 299 -14.61 0.53 24.07
C SER A 299 -14.61 1.77 23.17
N GLN A 300 -13.43 2.41 23.00
CA GLN A 300 -13.26 3.58 22.14
C GLN A 300 -12.92 3.20 20.69
N ILE A 301 -12.24 2.06 20.47
CA ILE A 301 -11.72 1.66 19.16
C ILE A 301 -12.61 0.60 18.47
N GLY A 302 -13.48 -0.07 19.22
CA GLY A 302 -14.25 -1.22 18.74
C GLY A 302 -13.38 -2.48 18.63
N GLN A 303 -14.03 -3.66 18.58
CA GLN A 303 -13.33 -4.94 18.37
C GLN A 303 -12.94 -5.18 16.90
N GLN A 304 -13.49 -4.38 15.99
CA GLN A 304 -13.21 -4.43 14.55
C GLN A 304 -12.65 -3.07 14.12
N ALA A 305 -11.57 -3.10 13.34
CA ALA A 305 -10.79 -1.95 12.87
C ALA A 305 -11.56 -0.87 12.08
N GLU A 306 -12.88 -0.99 11.93
CA GLU A 306 -13.69 -0.16 11.03
C GLU A 306 -14.65 0.81 11.71
N LYS A 307 -14.90 0.71 13.02
CA LYS A 307 -15.91 1.58 13.67
C LYS A 307 -15.48 2.05 15.05
N LEU A 308 -14.88 3.24 15.08
CA LEU A 308 -15.28 4.38 15.91
C LEU A 308 -14.29 5.54 15.66
N ASP A 309 -14.77 6.67 15.12
CA ASP A 309 -14.12 7.99 15.12
C ASP A 309 -14.18 8.65 16.52
N ALA A 310 -14.07 7.85 17.59
CA ALA A 310 -14.09 8.38 18.94
C ALA A 310 -12.68 8.85 19.31
N SER A 311 -12.56 10.14 19.61
CA SER A 311 -11.35 10.73 20.18
C SER A 311 -11.17 10.18 21.61
N ILE A 312 -9.98 9.67 21.90
CA ILE A 312 -9.65 9.24 23.26
C ILE A 312 -9.34 10.49 24.07
N ASP A 313 -9.99 10.65 25.22
CA ASP A 313 -9.51 11.61 26.22
C ASP A 313 -8.22 11.05 26.82
N TYR A 314 -7.08 11.57 26.37
CA TYR A 314 -5.76 11.09 26.78
C TYR A 314 -5.44 11.42 28.23
N ASP A 315 -5.96 12.53 28.75
CA ASP A 315 -5.74 12.91 30.15
C ASP A 315 -6.49 11.92 31.06
N ASP A 316 -7.76 11.62 30.74
CA ASP A 316 -8.54 10.58 31.44
C ASP A 316 -7.91 9.19 31.28
N PHE A 317 -7.49 8.84 30.07
CA PHE A 317 -6.84 7.56 29.79
C PHE A 317 -5.56 7.37 30.62
N ILE A 318 -4.68 8.37 30.63
CA ILE A 318 -3.40 8.30 31.34
C ILE A 318 -3.64 8.18 32.85
N ASP A 319 -4.46 9.06 33.41
CA ASP A 319 -4.60 9.19 34.85
C ASP A 319 -5.44 8.07 35.47
N ASN A 320 -6.53 7.66 34.80
CA ASN A 320 -7.50 6.73 35.38
C ASN A 320 -7.32 5.27 34.95
N TYR A 321 -6.59 5.01 33.87
CA TYR A 321 -6.44 3.66 33.32
C TYR A 321 -5.00 3.24 33.10
N TYR A 322 -4.18 4.08 32.47
CA TYR A 322 -2.82 3.74 32.08
C TYR A 322 -1.87 3.69 33.29
N HIS A 323 -1.69 4.80 34.01
CA HIS A 323 -0.84 4.83 35.20
C HIS A 323 -1.26 3.82 36.27
N PRO A 324 -2.56 3.66 36.60
CA PRO A 324 -3.02 2.62 37.51
C PRO A 324 -2.70 1.19 37.04
N ALA A 325 -2.74 0.92 35.72
CA ALA A 325 -2.33 -0.38 35.20
C ALA A 325 -0.82 -0.59 35.35
N LEU A 326 0.00 0.42 35.06
CA LEU A 326 1.46 0.37 35.27
C LEU A 326 1.80 0.15 36.75
N ASP A 327 1.13 0.85 37.66
CA ASP A 327 1.35 0.72 39.10
C ASP A 327 1.04 -0.68 39.60
N ARG A 328 -0.05 -1.31 39.13
CA ARG A 328 -0.40 -2.69 39.49
C ARG A 328 0.56 -3.72 38.90
N ILE A 329 1.14 -3.44 37.73
CA ILE A 329 2.20 -4.28 37.15
C ILE A 329 3.48 -4.20 38.01
N GLU A 330 3.79 -3.04 38.56
CA GLU A 330 4.98 -2.82 39.40
C GLU A 330 4.79 -3.26 40.86
N GLU A 331 3.56 -3.27 41.38
CA GLU A 331 3.23 -3.52 42.80
C GLU A 331 3.88 -4.80 43.39
N PRO A 332 3.90 -5.97 42.70
CA PRO A 332 4.51 -7.19 43.23
C PRO A 332 6.03 -7.08 43.45
N TRP A 333 6.68 -6.18 42.72
CA TRP A 333 8.13 -5.99 42.68
C TRP A 333 8.63 -4.93 43.65
N ARG A 334 7.73 -4.15 44.26
CA ARG A 334 8.08 -3.14 45.27
C ARG A 334 8.50 -3.81 46.59
N GLY A 335 9.69 -3.45 47.10
CA GLY A 335 10.21 -3.86 48.41
C GLY A 335 11.37 -4.87 48.39
N ASN A 336 11.75 -5.39 49.57
CA ASN A 336 12.90 -6.29 49.74
C ASN A 336 12.45 -7.67 50.24
N PHE A 337 12.98 -8.74 49.65
CA PHE A 337 12.93 -10.09 50.22
C PHE A 337 13.87 -10.15 51.42
N THR A 338 13.38 -10.65 52.55
CA THR A 338 14.12 -10.71 53.81
C THR A 338 14.45 -12.16 54.17
N LEU A 339 15.69 -12.58 53.95
CA LEU A 339 16.20 -13.87 54.39
C LEU A 339 16.82 -13.74 55.79
N LYS A 340 16.24 -14.43 56.78
CA LYS A 340 16.81 -14.53 58.13
C LYS A 340 17.56 -15.85 58.27
N ILE A 341 18.87 -15.78 58.42
CA ILE A 341 19.72 -16.94 58.75
C ILE A 341 20.37 -16.64 60.10
N LEU A 342 19.97 -17.40 61.15
CA LEU A 342 20.37 -17.33 62.58
C LEU A 342 20.75 -15.94 63.17
N PHE A 343 21.79 -15.27 62.67
CA PHE A 343 22.33 -13.99 63.17
C PHE A 343 22.42 -12.86 62.12
N VAL A 344 22.10 -13.11 60.84
CA VAL A 344 22.21 -12.13 59.74
C VAL A 344 20.88 -12.02 58.99
N THR A 345 20.40 -10.80 58.79
CA THR A 345 19.25 -10.50 57.93
C THR A 345 19.76 -9.96 56.59
N ILE A 346 19.60 -10.73 55.52
CA ILE A 346 19.96 -10.31 54.16
C ILE A 346 18.69 -9.74 53.51
N LYS A 347 18.76 -8.47 53.10
CA LYS A 347 17.70 -7.80 52.33
C LYS A 347 18.09 -7.83 50.86
N ILE A 348 17.38 -8.61 50.06
CA ILE A 348 17.56 -8.64 48.60
C ILE A 348 16.41 -7.84 47.99
N PRO A 349 16.66 -6.76 47.23
CA PRO A 349 15.59 -6.05 46.52
C PRO A 349 14.81 -7.02 45.63
N LYS A 350 13.47 -7.02 45.71
CA LYS A 350 12.64 -7.88 44.85
C LYS A 350 12.85 -7.59 43.37
N GLU A 351 13.19 -6.35 43.04
CA GLU A 351 13.61 -5.89 41.70
C GLU A 351 14.80 -6.68 41.11
N TRP A 352 15.64 -7.30 41.94
CA TRP A 352 16.74 -8.13 41.43
C TRP A 352 16.27 -9.46 40.83
N PHE A 353 15.08 -9.93 41.22
CA PHE A 353 14.46 -11.12 40.65
C PHE A 353 13.66 -10.80 39.37
N LYS A 354 13.34 -9.53 39.12
CA LYS A 354 12.76 -9.01 37.86
C LYS A 354 13.74 -9.10 36.68
N LEU A 355 15.04 -9.21 36.95
CA LEU A 355 16.10 -9.23 35.92
C LEU A 355 16.30 -10.61 35.27
N GLY A 356 15.57 -11.64 35.72
CA GLY A 356 15.77 -13.04 35.36
C GLY A 356 14.94 -13.56 34.18
N THR A 357 13.85 -12.88 33.79
CA THR A 357 13.09 -13.22 32.59
C THR A 357 13.30 -12.15 31.51
N ILE A 358 13.67 -12.60 30.30
CA ILE A 358 14.01 -11.73 29.16
C ILE A 358 12.85 -10.76 28.83
N ALA A 359 11.61 -11.13 29.14
CA ALA A 359 10.38 -10.37 28.89
C ALA A 359 10.16 -9.13 29.78
N GLU A 360 10.69 -9.11 31.01
CA GLU A 360 10.46 -8.04 32.00
C GLU A 360 11.37 -6.82 31.79
N ARG A 361 12.52 -6.99 31.10
CA ARG A 361 13.39 -5.88 30.70
C ARG A 361 12.76 -4.99 29.62
N TYR A 362 11.96 -5.56 28.72
CA TYR A 362 11.35 -4.82 27.60
C TYR A 362 10.21 -3.89 28.01
N PHE A 363 9.48 -4.22 29.09
CA PHE A 363 8.43 -3.34 29.62
C PHE A 363 9.00 -2.09 30.29
N ASP A 364 10.19 -2.20 30.88
CA ASP A 364 10.90 -1.06 31.46
C ASP A 364 11.47 -0.12 30.39
N ASP A 365 11.86 -0.66 29.22
CA ASP A 365 12.38 0.13 28.10
C ASP A 365 11.28 0.88 27.31
N GLU A 366 10.07 0.32 27.18
CA GLU A 366 8.95 0.91 26.41
C GLU A 366 7.64 1.06 27.22
N LYS A 367 7.73 1.56 28.45
CA LYS A 367 6.59 1.76 29.39
C LYS A 367 5.39 2.55 28.80
N TYR A 368 5.59 3.36 27.76
CA TYR A 368 4.56 4.18 27.13
C TYR A 368 4.20 3.73 25.69
N ALA A 369 4.57 2.51 25.28
CA ALA A 369 4.35 2.02 23.91
C ALA A 369 2.90 2.12 23.43
N LEU A 370 1.94 1.72 24.27
CA LEU A 370 0.51 1.75 23.92
C LEU A 370 0.01 3.19 23.78
N PHE A 371 0.38 4.08 24.71
CA PHE A 371 0.04 5.50 24.64
C PHE A 371 0.59 6.15 23.36
N ASN A 372 1.86 5.90 23.03
CA ASN A 372 2.48 6.42 21.82
C ASN A 372 1.77 5.89 20.56
N ALA A 373 1.43 4.60 20.52
CA ALA A 373 0.71 4.00 19.39
C ALA A 373 -0.70 4.59 19.21
N LEU A 374 -1.39 4.92 20.30
CA LEU A 374 -2.70 5.60 20.24
C LEU A 374 -2.59 7.00 19.63
N ILE A 375 -1.59 7.79 20.06
CA ILE A 375 -1.32 9.12 19.47
C ILE A 375 -0.94 9.00 17.98
N GLU A 376 -0.08 8.04 17.63
CA GLU A 376 0.31 7.78 16.23
C GLU A 376 -0.92 7.46 15.37
N ARG A 377 -1.85 6.64 15.88
CA ARG A 377 -3.12 6.34 15.22
C ARG A 377 -3.96 7.60 15.02
N GLU A 378 -4.12 8.44 16.03
CA GLU A 378 -4.96 9.64 15.92
C GLU A 378 -4.39 10.65 14.93
N LYS A 379 -3.07 10.86 14.94
CA LYS A 379 -2.38 11.67 13.93
C LYS A 379 -2.57 11.11 12.52
N ALA A 380 -2.57 9.79 12.35
CA ALA A 380 -2.79 9.17 11.05
C ALA A 380 -4.25 9.34 10.57
N ILE A 381 -5.24 9.29 11.48
CA ILE A 381 -6.65 9.60 11.17
C ILE A 381 -6.80 11.05 10.71
N GLU A 382 -6.24 12.01 11.44
CA GLU A 382 -6.28 13.43 11.09
C GLU A 382 -5.60 13.69 9.74
N LYS A 383 -4.41 13.10 9.53
CA LYS A 383 -3.68 13.20 8.26
C LYS A 383 -4.46 12.63 7.08
N GLU A 384 -5.10 11.46 7.21
CA GLU A 384 -5.94 10.89 6.15
C GLU A 384 -7.12 11.82 5.83
N LYS A 385 -7.77 12.37 6.86
CA LYS A 385 -8.89 13.30 6.70
C LYS A 385 -8.46 14.58 5.98
N ASP A 386 -7.36 15.19 6.40
CA ASP A 386 -6.82 16.40 5.77
C ASP A 386 -6.47 16.16 4.30
N ILE A 387 -5.82 15.04 3.99
CA ILE A 387 -5.48 14.66 2.60
C ILE A 387 -6.75 14.44 1.77
N ARG A 388 -7.77 13.79 2.34
CA ARG A 388 -9.06 13.56 1.69
C ARG A 388 -9.78 14.88 1.40
N GLU A 389 -9.84 15.79 2.36
CA GLU A 389 -10.46 17.11 2.19
C GLU A 389 -9.73 17.92 1.13
N LEU A 390 -8.38 17.92 1.16
CA LEU A 390 -7.55 18.58 0.15
C LEU A 390 -7.77 18.00 -1.26
N LEU A 391 -7.84 16.68 -1.39
CA LEU A 391 -8.13 16.02 -2.68
C LEU A 391 -9.49 16.46 -3.23
N ILE A 392 -10.53 16.45 -2.39
CA ILE A 392 -11.88 16.88 -2.77
C ILE A 392 -11.88 18.35 -3.22
N GLU A 393 -11.17 19.22 -2.51
CA GLU A 393 -11.03 20.63 -2.87
C GLU A 393 -10.30 20.78 -4.22
N GLN A 394 -9.17 20.10 -4.40
CA GLN A 394 -8.40 20.13 -5.65
C GLN A 394 -9.21 19.66 -6.86
N VAL A 395 -9.98 18.58 -6.73
CA VAL A 395 -10.86 18.10 -7.80
C VAL A 395 -11.95 19.12 -8.13
N LYS A 396 -12.57 19.73 -7.12
CA LYS A 396 -13.60 20.78 -7.33
C LYS A 396 -13.03 22.03 -7.96
N ASP A 397 -11.90 22.52 -7.47
CA ASP A 397 -11.25 23.74 -7.97
C ASP A 397 -10.79 23.57 -9.41
N THR A 398 -10.22 22.41 -9.74
CA THR A 398 -9.81 22.11 -11.12
C THR A 398 -11.01 21.90 -12.04
N TYR A 399 -12.12 21.34 -11.56
CA TYR A 399 -13.40 21.32 -12.29
C TYR A 399 -13.91 22.74 -12.59
N PHE A 400 -13.95 23.63 -11.59
CA PHE A 400 -14.40 25.01 -11.81
C PHE A 400 -13.45 25.77 -12.74
N THR A 401 -12.15 25.55 -12.62
CA THR A 401 -11.13 26.11 -13.52
C THR A 401 -11.35 25.61 -14.95
N LEU A 402 -11.65 24.31 -15.13
CA LEU A 402 -11.97 23.74 -16.44
C LEU A 402 -13.20 24.43 -17.06
N LYS A 403 -14.26 24.65 -16.29
CA LYS A 403 -15.45 25.37 -16.76
C LYS A 403 -15.20 26.84 -17.06
N GLN A 404 -14.33 27.49 -16.29
CA GLN A 404 -13.91 28.85 -16.58
C GLN A 404 -13.11 28.93 -17.89
N MET A 405 -12.20 27.98 -18.13
CA MET A 405 -11.40 27.94 -19.36
C MET A 405 -12.23 27.58 -20.58
N GLU A 406 -13.22 26.69 -20.43
CA GLU A 406 -14.23 26.41 -21.46
C GLU A 406 -14.97 27.69 -21.88
N ALA A 407 -15.51 28.43 -20.89
CA ALA A 407 -16.20 29.69 -21.14
C ALA A 407 -15.28 30.77 -21.73
N SER A 408 -14.03 30.85 -21.26
CA SER A 408 -13.01 31.78 -21.77
C SER A 408 -12.68 31.51 -23.24
N ASN A 409 -12.53 30.23 -23.61
CA ASN A 409 -12.30 29.82 -24.99
C ASN A 409 -13.50 30.15 -25.89
N ASP A 410 -14.73 29.92 -25.42
CA ASP A 410 -15.94 30.31 -26.15
C ASP A 410 -16.03 31.83 -26.32
N GLU A 411 -15.70 32.61 -25.28
CA GLU A 411 -15.65 34.07 -25.35
C GLU A 411 -14.59 34.54 -26.35
N ALA A 412 -13.40 33.94 -26.35
CA ALA A 412 -12.33 34.25 -27.30
C ALA A 412 -12.76 34.00 -28.75
N VAL A 413 -13.51 32.93 -29.01
CA VAL A 413 -14.11 32.66 -30.33
C VAL A 413 -15.11 33.76 -30.73
N GLN A 414 -16.00 34.17 -29.83
CA GLN A 414 -16.97 35.24 -30.12
C GLN A 414 -16.30 36.60 -30.31
N ASN A 415 -15.29 36.92 -29.49
CA ASN A 415 -14.50 38.14 -29.57
C ASN A 415 -13.74 38.22 -30.90
N LEU A 416 -13.18 37.10 -31.37
CA LEU A 416 -12.54 37.01 -32.68
C LEU A 416 -13.52 37.29 -33.83
N ILE A 417 -14.71 36.69 -33.82
CA ILE A 417 -15.75 36.93 -34.84
C ILE A 417 -16.21 38.40 -34.85
N ARG A 418 -16.30 39.04 -33.68
CA ARG A 418 -16.62 40.47 -33.58
C ARG A 418 -15.48 41.33 -34.13
N MET A 419 -14.25 41.00 -33.79
CA MET A 419 -13.07 41.76 -34.25
C MET A 419 -12.86 41.60 -35.75
N GLU A 420 -13.15 40.43 -36.32
CA GLU A 420 -13.12 40.21 -37.76
C GLU A 420 -14.10 41.14 -38.49
N ARG A 421 -15.33 41.27 -37.99
CA ARG A 421 -16.33 42.20 -38.55
C ARG A 421 -15.88 43.65 -38.46
N ASN A 422 -15.31 44.06 -37.33
CA ASN A 422 -14.77 45.41 -37.16
C ASN A 422 -13.64 45.68 -38.15
N TYR A 423 -12.69 44.75 -38.29
CA TYR A 423 -11.59 44.88 -39.21
C TYR A 423 -12.06 44.98 -40.67
N GLN A 424 -13.05 44.18 -41.07
CA GLN A 424 -13.66 44.26 -42.40
C GLN A 424 -14.35 45.62 -42.66
N LEU A 425 -14.95 46.22 -41.63
CA LEU A 425 -15.55 47.55 -41.71
C LEU A 425 -14.47 48.64 -41.84
N SER A 426 -13.42 48.58 -41.02
CA SER A 426 -12.26 49.48 -41.11
C SER A 426 -11.57 49.41 -42.49
N GLN A 427 -11.49 48.22 -43.09
CA GLN A 427 -11.00 48.06 -44.46
C GLN A 427 -11.88 48.79 -45.50
N ARG A 428 -13.21 48.82 -45.31
CA ARG A 428 -14.12 49.56 -46.19
C ARG A 428 -13.98 51.07 -46.01
N GLU A 429 -13.91 51.54 -44.76
CA GLU A 429 -13.75 52.95 -44.43
C GLU A 429 -12.42 53.51 -44.96
N ASN A 430 -11.34 52.75 -44.86
CA ASN A 430 -10.04 53.12 -45.44
C ASN A 430 -10.11 53.25 -46.97
N LYS A 431 -10.82 52.34 -47.67
CA LYS A 431 -11.03 52.44 -49.14
C LYS A 431 -11.85 53.67 -49.54
N LEU A 432 -12.71 54.17 -48.64
CA LEU A 432 -13.47 55.40 -48.82
C LEU A 432 -12.70 56.67 -48.38
N GLY A 433 -11.49 56.51 -47.85
CA GLY A 433 -10.65 57.61 -47.36
C GLY A 433 -11.06 58.17 -45.99
N LEU A 434 -11.94 57.47 -45.26
CA LEU A 434 -12.44 57.89 -43.95
C LEU A 434 -11.54 57.47 -42.79
N LEU A 435 -10.64 56.51 -43.00
CA LEU A 435 -9.71 55.96 -42.01
C LEU A 435 -8.27 56.04 -42.51
N GLY A 436 -7.33 56.46 -41.67
CA GLY A 436 -5.91 56.54 -42.02
C GLY A 436 -5.22 55.17 -42.16
N PHE A 437 -4.06 55.14 -42.81
CA PHE A 437 -3.28 53.89 -42.96
C PHE A 437 -2.82 53.32 -41.61
N GLN A 438 -2.33 54.18 -40.72
CA GLN A 438 -1.82 53.77 -39.41
C GLN A 438 -2.93 53.20 -38.52
N GLU A 439 -4.13 53.80 -38.58
CA GLU A 439 -5.31 53.32 -37.85
C GLU A 439 -5.74 51.95 -38.39
N LEU A 440 -5.84 51.76 -39.71
CA LEU A 440 -6.14 50.45 -40.29
C LEU A 440 -5.09 49.39 -39.94
N HIS A 441 -3.81 49.77 -39.92
CA HIS A 441 -2.74 48.85 -39.53
C HIS A 441 -2.85 48.48 -38.05
N SER A 442 -3.17 49.42 -37.18
CA SER A 442 -3.43 49.15 -35.76
C SER A 442 -4.61 48.20 -35.58
N GLU A 443 -5.72 48.42 -36.30
CA GLU A 443 -6.89 47.52 -36.26
C GLU A 443 -6.55 46.11 -36.77
N LYS A 444 -5.70 46.01 -37.81
CA LYS A 444 -5.18 44.72 -38.28
C LYS A 444 -4.37 44.00 -37.21
N MET A 445 -3.49 44.72 -36.51
CA MET A 445 -2.69 44.15 -35.41
C MET A 445 -3.58 43.73 -34.24
N ASN A 446 -4.60 44.53 -33.89
CA ASN A 446 -5.58 44.15 -32.87
C ASN A 446 -6.33 42.86 -33.25
N PHE A 447 -6.76 42.71 -34.50
CA PHE A 447 -7.37 41.47 -34.99
C PHE A 447 -6.43 40.27 -34.86
N TYR A 448 -5.16 40.45 -35.22
CA TYR A 448 -4.12 39.44 -35.08
C TYR A 448 -3.82 39.06 -33.64
N ASP A 449 -3.79 40.02 -32.72
CA ASP A 449 -3.64 39.76 -31.29
C ASP A 449 -4.83 38.94 -30.76
N GLN A 450 -6.05 39.18 -31.25
CA GLN A 450 -7.21 38.36 -30.90
C GLN A 450 -7.17 36.93 -31.48
N GLU A 451 -6.63 36.73 -32.69
CA GLU A 451 -6.38 35.39 -33.23
C GLU A 451 -5.39 34.63 -32.35
N ASP A 452 -4.31 35.30 -31.93
CA ASP A 452 -3.28 34.73 -31.06
C ASP A 452 -3.87 34.38 -29.68
N SER A 453 -4.62 35.29 -29.06
CA SER A 453 -5.31 35.05 -27.78
C SER A 453 -6.33 33.91 -27.83
N ARG A 454 -7.05 33.73 -28.95
CA ARG A 454 -7.97 32.60 -29.11
C ARG A 454 -7.23 31.27 -29.15
N TYR A 455 -6.07 31.22 -29.79
CA TYR A 455 -5.28 29.99 -29.85
C TYR A 455 -4.63 29.67 -28.50
N GLU A 456 -4.16 30.69 -27.77
CA GLU A 456 -3.71 30.56 -26.38
C GLU A 456 -4.82 30.00 -25.48
N ALA A 457 -6.03 30.57 -25.53
CA ALA A 457 -7.17 30.10 -24.74
C ALA A 457 -7.54 28.63 -25.03
N LEU A 458 -7.43 28.20 -26.30
CA LEU A 458 -7.67 26.81 -26.70
C LEU A 458 -6.63 25.85 -26.09
N LEU A 459 -5.35 26.24 -26.10
CA LEU A 459 -4.27 25.44 -25.51
C LEU A 459 -4.32 25.42 -23.98
N ASP A 460 -4.68 26.53 -23.34
CA ASP A 460 -4.86 26.63 -21.89
C ASP A 460 -6.04 25.74 -21.43
N TYR A 461 -7.11 25.69 -22.22
CA TYR A 461 -8.19 24.72 -22.04
C TYR A 461 -7.67 23.27 -22.11
N GLY A 462 -6.88 22.93 -23.13
CA GLY A 462 -6.24 21.61 -23.25
C GLY A 462 -5.33 21.24 -22.06
N GLN A 463 -4.53 22.20 -21.56
CA GLN A 463 -3.71 22.02 -20.36
C GLN A 463 -4.55 21.80 -19.11
N THR A 464 -5.69 22.49 -19.00
CA THR A 464 -6.62 22.34 -17.87
C THR A 464 -7.32 20.98 -17.90
N ILE A 465 -7.64 20.44 -19.08
CA ILE A 465 -8.13 19.05 -19.22
C ILE A 465 -7.08 18.06 -18.71
N ALA A 466 -5.83 18.20 -19.15
CA ALA A 466 -4.72 17.35 -18.70
C ALA A 466 -4.54 17.40 -17.18
N MET A 467 -4.69 18.58 -16.58
CA MET A 467 -4.61 18.78 -15.14
C MET A 467 -5.81 18.15 -14.41
N PHE A 468 -7.03 18.36 -14.92
CA PHE A 468 -8.23 17.77 -14.35
C PHE A 468 -8.18 16.24 -14.39
N ASN A 469 -7.67 15.64 -15.47
CA ASN A 469 -7.50 14.19 -15.58
C ASN A 469 -6.51 13.64 -14.53
N LEU A 470 -5.44 14.38 -14.22
CA LEU A 470 -4.49 13.99 -13.18
C LEU A 470 -5.14 13.96 -11.78
N TYR A 471 -5.82 15.05 -11.39
CA TYR A 471 -6.46 15.14 -10.06
C TYR A 471 -7.70 14.26 -9.91
N SER A 472 -8.36 13.91 -11.01
CA SER A 472 -9.44 12.90 -11.02
C SER A 472 -8.93 11.45 -11.10
N SER A 473 -7.61 11.25 -10.97
CA SER A 473 -6.94 9.94 -11.03
C SER A 473 -7.23 9.16 -12.32
N GLY A 474 -7.34 9.86 -13.46
CA GLY A 474 -7.54 9.26 -14.78
C GLY A 474 -9.01 9.05 -15.18
N TYR A 475 -9.97 9.66 -14.49
CA TYR A 475 -11.40 9.43 -14.77
C TYR A 475 -11.81 9.83 -16.20
N LEU A 476 -11.20 10.85 -16.80
CA LEU A 476 -11.54 11.25 -18.17
C LEU A 476 -11.14 10.18 -19.20
N ASP A 477 -10.08 9.43 -18.92
CA ASP A 477 -9.62 8.34 -19.78
C ASP A 477 -10.58 7.13 -19.72
N LEU A 478 -11.27 6.96 -18.60
CA LEU A 478 -12.35 5.99 -18.46
C LEU A 478 -13.57 6.40 -19.30
N LEU A 479 -13.95 7.68 -19.24
CA LEU A 479 -15.07 8.22 -20.01
C LEU A 479 -14.83 8.19 -21.51
N SER A 480 -13.60 8.43 -21.96
CA SER A 480 -13.23 8.39 -23.37
C SER A 480 -13.07 6.97 -23.93
N GLY A 481 -13.08 5.95 -23.06
CA GLY A 481 -12.81 4.55 -23.42
C GLY A 481 -11.36 4.29 -23.82
N ASP A 482 -10.46 5.24 -23.59
CA ASP A 482 -9.04 5.18 -23.95
C ASP A 482 -8.19 4.48 -22.86
N PHE A 483 -8.80 4.23 -21.69
CA PHE A 483 -8.35 3.15 -20.81
C PHE A 483 -8.53 1.83 -21.55
N ARG A 484 -7.47 1.38 -22.23
CA ARG A 484 -7.25 -0.06 -22.41
C ARG A 484 -7.44 -0.67 -21.03
N ASN A 485 -8.50 -1.46 -20.87
CA ASN A 485 -8.64 -2.42 -19.79
C ASN A 485 -7.32 -3.18 -19.70
N VAL A 486 -6.41 -2.70 -18.84
CA VAL A 486 -5.59 -3.61 -18.08
C VAL A 486 -6.62 -4.23 -17.18
N ASP A 487 -7.05 -5.44 -17.54
CA ASP A 487 -8.05 -6.21 -16.82
C ASP A 487 -7.88 -5.94 -15.32
N LEU A 488 -8.93 -5.37 -14.75
CA LEU A 488 -9.15 -5.33 -13.32
C LEU A 488 -9.50 -6.76 -12.92
N ASP A 489 -8.52 -7.66 -12.99
CA ASP A 489 -8.55 -8.82 -12.11
C ASP A 489 -8.24 -8.28 -10.70
N ASP A 490 -9.32 -7.87 -10.03
CA ASP A 490 -9.47 -8.09 -8.60
C ASP A 490 -9.26 -9.60 -8.37
N GLY A 491 -8.01 -10.02 -8.20
CA GLY A 491 -7.72 -11.44 -8.01
C GLY A 491 -6.36 -11.92 -8.49
N ASP A 492 -5.32 -11.10 -8.44
CA ASP A 492 -3.97 -11.58 -8.72
C ASP A 492 -3.38 -12.32 -7.50
N SER A 493 -4.04 -13.41 -7.08
CA SER A 493 -3.43 -14.40 -6.19
C SER A 493 -2.35 -15.11 -7.00
N TRP A 494 -1.10 -14.69 -6.85
CA TRP A 494 0.04 -15.44 -7.37
C TRP A 494 0.20 -16.73 -6.55
N ILE A 495 -0.61 -17.74 -6.89
CA ILE A 495 -0.44 -19.13 -6.48
C ILE A 495 -0.17 -19.89 -7.78
N ILE A 496 0.89 -20.69 -7.74
CA ILE A 496 1.39 -21.49 -8.86
C ILE A 496 0.22 -22.22 -9.53
N ASP A 497 0.04 -22.02 -10.84
CA ASP A 497 -0.83 -22.84 -11.70
C ASP A 497 -0.34 -24.29 -11.64
N GLY A 498 -0.88 -25.03 -10.67
CA GLY A 498 -0.85 -26.47 -10.61
C GLY A 498 -2.27 -26.97 -10.86
N ASP A 499 -2.66 -27.05 -12.14
CA ASP A 499 -3.86 -27.76 -12.55
C ASP A 499 -3.73 -29.22 -12.13
N GLY A 500 -4.26 -29.58 -10.95
CA GLY A 500 -4.35 -30.98 -10.55
C GLY A 500 -4.56 -31.27 -9.07
N GLU A 501 -4.17 -30.38 -8.15
CA GLU A 501 -4.10 -30.72 -6.72
C GLU A 501 -5.03 -29.87 -5.85
N ALA A 502 -5.61 -30.48 -4.81
CA ALA A 502 -6.35 -29.76 -3.78
C ALA A 502 -5.35 -28.99 -2.90
N VAL A 503 -5.63 -27.73 -2.61
CA VAL A 503 -4.71 -26.81 -1.92
C VAL A 503 -5.47 -26.07 -0.83
N TRP A 504 -4.83 -25.83 0.32
CA TRP A 504 -5.32 -24.90 1.34
C TRP A 504 -4.51 -23.61 1.30
N TYR A 505 -5.14 -22.51 1.72
CA TYR A 505 -4.48 -21.22 1.80
C TYR A 505 -5.01 -20.39 2.96
N ILE A 506 -4.18 -19.48 3.44
CA ILE A 506 -4.52 -18.43 4.39
C ILE A 506 -4.38 -17.11 3.64
N GLU A 507 -5.50 -16.45 3.40
CA GLU A 507 -5.53 -15.11 2.83
C GLU A 507 -5.56 -14.07 3.96
N THR A 508 -4.77 -13.03 3.83
CA THR A 508 -4.88 -11.85 4.67
C THR A 508 -5.69 -10.81 3.93
N LEU A 509 -6.91 -10.52 4.37
CA LEU A 509 -7.68 -9.40 3.83
C LEU A 509 -7.00 -8.10 4.25
N LEU A 510 -6.44 -7.41 3.26
CA LEU A 510 -5.51 -6.28 3.39
C LEU A 510 -6.11 -5.03 4.04
N THR A 511 -7.43 -4.89 4.08
CA THR A 511 -8.10 -3.75 4.75
C THR A 511 -8.28 -3.93 6.26
N ASP A 512 -8.25 -5.18 6.76
CA ASP A 512 -8.78 -5.50 8.08
C ASP A 512 -7.80 -6.24 9.00
N TYR A 513 -6.59 -6.57 8.55
CA TYR A 513 -5.65 -7.43 9.28
C TYR A 513 -6.30 -8.76 9.74
N LYS A 514 -7.26 -9.26 8.94
CA LYS A 514 -7.95 -10.53 9.19
C LYS A 514 -7.23 -11.66 8.46
N PHE A 515 -6.90 -12.72 9.18
CA PHE A 515 -6.53 -13.99 8.59
C PHE A 515 -7.80 -14.76 8.22
N THR A 516 -7.89 -15.15 6.96
CA THR A 516 -8.97 -15.96 6.40
C THR A 516 -8.39 -17.27 5.91
N PHE A 517 -9.05 -18.38 6.21
CA PHE A 517 -8.66 -19.71 5.76
C PHE A 517 -9.60 -20.17 4.66
N GLY A 518 -9.04 -20.53 3.50
CA GLY A 518 -9.77 -21.06 2.35
C GLY A 518 -9.17 -22.36 1.83
N ILE A 519 -9.97 -23.09 1.06
CA ILE A 519 -9.55 -24.29 0.34
C ILE A 519 -9.89 -24.14 -1.14
N ARG A 520 -9.00 -24.65 -2.00
CA ARG A 520 -9.25 -24.79 -3.44
C ARG A 520 -9.28 -26.26 -3.78
N LEU A 521 -10.43 -26.73 -4.23
CA LEU A 521 -10.66 -28.12 -4.60
C LEU A 521 -10.79 -28.24 -6.12
N PRO A 522 -10.07 -29.16 -6.78
CA PRO A 522 -10.24 -29.41 -8.21
C PRO A 522 -11.59 -30.10 -8.48
N ASP A 523 -12.12 -29.93 -9.70
CA ASP A 523 -13.49 -30.36 -10.09
C ASP A 523 -13.80 -31.86 -9.86
N HIS A 524 -12.77 -32.69 -9.77
CA HIS A 524 -12.92 -34.12 -9.50
C HIS A 524 -13.20 -34.45 -8.02
N VAL A 525 -12.95 -33.51 -7.09
CA VAL A 525 -13.27 -33.64 -5.66
C VAL A 525 -14.67 -33.09 -5.40
N ARG A 526 -15.66 -33.99 -5.28
CA ARG A 526 -17.06 -33.59 -5.02
C ARG A 526 -17.30 -33.36 -3.52
N ALA A 527 -16.75 -32.28 -2.98
CA ALA A 527 -17.13 -31.75 -1.67
C ALA A 527 -17.95 -30.45 -1.85
N THR A 528 -18.83 -30.18 -0.90
CA THR A 528 -19.75 -29.04 -0.88
C THR A 528 -19.39 -28.04 0.22
N HIS A 529 -19.00 -28.54 1.40
CA HIS A 529 -18.66 -27.74 2.58
C HIS A 529 -17.39 -28.26 3.23
N TYR A 530 -16.76 -27.43 4.06
CA TYR A 530 -15.62 -27.82 4.87
C TYR A 530 -15.70 -27.23 6.29
N GLU A 531 -15.02 -27.90 7.22
CA GLU A 531 -14.84 -27.44 8.60
C GLU A 531 -13.36 -27.55 8.99
N LEU A 532 -12.89 -26.59 9.78
CA LEU A 532 -11.51 -26.53 10.28
C LEU A 532 -11.50 -26.87 11.77
N TYR A 533 -10.49 -27.63 12.21
CA TYR A 533 -10.34 -28.06 13.60
C TYR A 533 -8.87 -28.00 14.06
N THR A 534 -8.68 -27.86 15.38
CA THR A 534 -7.38 -28.00 16.05
C THR A 534 -7.00 -29.46 16.32
N ALA A 535 -5.73 -29.73 16.63
CA ALA A 535 -5.25 -31.06 17.04
C ALA A 535 -6.06 -31.67 18.21
N ASN A 536 -6.63 -30.82 19.07
CA ASN A 536 -7.45 -31.19 20.22
C ASN A 536 -8.95 -31.31 19.87
N HIS A 537 -9.28 -31.40 18.59
CA HIS A 537 -10.61 -31.57 18.06
C HIS A 537 -11.63 -30.44 18.32
N VAL A 538 -11.14 -29.23 18.59
CA VAL A 538 -11.97 -28.04 18.73
C VAL A 538 -12.20 -27.42 17.36
N GLN A 539 -13.46 -27.21 16.99
CA GLN A 539 -13.85 -26.58 15.73
C GLN A 539 -13.48 -25.08 15.72
N ILE A 540 -12.90 -24.62 14.61
CA ILE A 540 -12.58 -23.21 14.35
C ILE A 540 -13.52 -22.69 13.26
N GLY A 541 -14.40 -21.76 13.64
CA GLY A 541 -15.39 -21.17 12.74
C GLY A 541 -16.58 -22.10 12.45
N GLU A 542 -17.54 -21.60 11.67
CA GLU A 542 -18.71 -22.38 11.26
C GLU A 542 -18.42 -23.23 10.01
N ARG A 543 -19.31 -24.18 9.73
CA ARG A 543 -19.27 -24.99 8.53
C ARG A 543 -19.41 -24.10 7.30
N THR A 544 -18.41 -24.10 6.44
CA THR A 544 -18.25 -23.09 5.37
C THR A 544 -18.38 -23.74 3.99
N GLU A 545 -19.04 -23.08 3.04
CA GLU A 545 -19.13 -23.57 1.66
C GLU A 545 -17.76 -23.61 0.99
N LYS A 546 -17.53 -24.53 0.05
CA LYS A 546 -16.21 -24.76 -0.58
C LYS A 546 -15.57 -23.54 -1.29
N ASN A 547 -16.35 -22.50 -1.59
CA ASN A 547 -15.90 -21.27 -2.25
C ASN A 547 -15.81 -20.08 -1.28
N GLU A 548 -16.19 -20.28 -0.03
CA GLU A 548 -16.14 -19.26 1.02
C GLU A 548 -14.94 -19.50 1.94
N THR A 549 -14.63 -18.52 2.80
CA THR A 549 -13.45 -18.55 3.68
C THR A 549 -13.83 -18.36 5.15
N ILE A 550 -13.15 -19.08 6.05
CA ILE A 550 -13.30 -18.94 7.50
C ILE A 550 -12.47 -17.74 7.98
N SER A 551 -13.09 -16.76 8.64
CA SER A 551 -12.42 -15.56 9.17
C SER A 551 -12.05 -15.70 10.66
N HIS A 552 -11.08 -14.90 11.13
CA HIS A 552 -10.69 -14.77 12.54
C HIS A 552 -10.03 -16.01 13.16
N LEU A 553 -8.97 -16.51 12.52
CA LEU A 553 -8.10 -17.53 13.13
C LEU A 553 -7.47 -16.98 14.44
N PRO A 554 -7.70 -17.60 15.62
CA PRO A 554 -7.00 -17.23 16.84
C PRO A 554 -5.52 -17.62 16.71
N LEU A 555 -4.62 -16.64 16.68
CA LEU A 555 -3.17 -16.85 16.74
C LEU A 555 -2.77 -17.22 18.19
N SER A 556 -3.13 -18.41 18.64
CA SER A 556 -2.44 -19.07 19.75
C SER A 556 -1.88 -20.38 19.23
N TYR A 557 -0.66 -20.32 18.70
CA TYR A 557 0.12 -21.52 18.41
C TYR A 557 0.80 -21.94 19.71
N GLU A 558 0.06 -22.65 20.57
CA GLU A 558 0.73 -23.50 21.56
C GLU A 558 1.45 -24.63 20.80
N ASP A 559 2.63 -25.01 21.29
CA ASP A 559 3.75 -25.76 20.68
C ASP A 559 3.47 -27.09 19.90
N ASN A 560 2.26 -27.41 19.45
CA ASN A 560 1.99 -28.63 18.67
C ASN A 560 0.70 -28.67 17.81
N THR A 561 0.22 -27.54 17.28
CA THR A 561 -1.09 -27.50 16.59
C THR A 561 -1.05 -28.01 15.14
N MET A 562 -1.14 -29.32 14.96
CA MET A 562 -1.65 -29.91 13.71
C MET A 562 -3.11 -29.47 13.52
N LEU A 563 -3.45 -28.82 12.40
CA LEU A 563 -4.84 -28.50 12.06
C LEU A 563 -5.38 -29.61 11.15
N TYR A 564 -6.68 -29.85 11.14
CA TYR A 564 -7.29 -30.75 10.16
C TYR A 564 -8.56 -30.17 9.57
N VAL A 565 -8.78 -30.48 8.29
CA VAL A 565 -9.93 -30.06 7.50
C VAL A 565 -10.80 -31.28 7.24
N LYS A 566 -12.07 -31.21 7.63
CA LYS A 566 -13.09 -32.19 7.24
C LYS A 566 -13.85 -31.66 6.03
N LEU A 567 -13.83 -32.40 4.93
CA LEU A 567 -14.60 -32.09 3.73
C LEU A 567 -15.89 -32.92 3.71
N TYR A 568 -16.99 -32.23 3.46
CA TYR A 568 -18.31 -32.81 3.44
C TYR A 568 -18.92 -32.82 2.05
N GLN A 569 -19.62 -33.90 1.74
CA GLN A 569 -20.58 -33.93 0.65
C GLN A 569 -21.97 -34.08 1.25
N ASP A 570 -22.81 -33.06 1.05
CA ASP A 570 -24.11 -32.93 1.72
C ASP A 570 -23.93 -32.90 3.26
N ASP A 571 -24.17 -33.99 3.98
CA ASP A 571 -23.98 -34.10 5.46
C ASP A 571 -23.01 -35.21 5.89
N GLN A 572 -22.30 -35.84 4.95
CA GLN A 572 -21.36 -36.93 5.25
C GLN A 572 -19.91 -36.48 5.07
N VAL A 573 -19.05 -36.77 6.05
CA VAL A 573 -17.60 -36.56 5.98
C VAL A 573 -17.04 -37.52 4.94
N ARG A 574 -16.45 -36.97 3.87
CA ARG A 574 -15.91 -37.76 2.77
C ARG A 574 -14.39 -37.82 2.78
N TYR A 575 -13.76 -36.71 3.17
CA TYR A 575 -12.32 -36.62 3.24
C TYR A 575 -11.91 -35.90 4.52
N VAL A 576 -10.84 -36.40 5.14
CA VAL A 576 -10.14 -35.71 6.22
C VAL A 576 -8.74 -35.41 5.70
N ALA A 577 -8.34 -34.15 5.81
CA ALA A 577 -7.00 -33.72 5.44
C ALA A 577 -6.31 -33.14 6.67
N GLU A 578 -5.20 -33.75 7.07
CA GLU A 578 -4.29 -33.16 8.03
C GLU A 578 -3.53 -32.03 7.34
N LEU A 579 -3.59 -30.85 7.93
CA LEU A 579 -2.74 -29.73 7.57
C LEU A 579 -1.46 -29.86 8.40
N ASP A 580 -0.34 -30.14 7.75
CA ASP A 580 0.96 -29.78 8.32
C ASP A 580 0.92 -28.24 8.41
N GLY A 581 0.63 -27.70 9.60
CA GLY A 581 0.26 -26.30 9.91
C GLY A 581 1.36 -25.26 9.63
N MET A 582 2.23 -25.56 8.68
CA MET A 582 3.50 -24.93 8.45
C MET A 582 3.54 -24.25 7.07
N GLY A 583 2.65 -23.28 6.83
CA GLY A 583 2.65 -22.43 5.63
C GLY A 583 1.49 -21.42 5.59
N ILE A 584 1.51 -20.50 4.62
CA ILE A 584 0.35 -19.65 4.25
C ILE A 584 -0.45 -20.34 3.11
N THR A 585 0.13 -21.37 2.49
CA THR A 585 -0.54 -22.26 1.54
C THR A 585 0.18 -23.59 1.49
N GLY A 586 -0.54 -24.69 1.21
CA GLY A 586 0.04 -26.02 1.08
C GLY A 586 -0.92 -27.01 0.42
N PRO A 587 -0.41 -28.17 -0.02
CA PRO A 587 -1.24 -29.22 -0.59
C PRO A 587 -2.20 -29.76 0.49
N LEU A 588 -3.45 -29.97 0.11
CA LEU A 588 -4.48 -30.60 0.92
C LEU A 588 -4.44 -32.11 0.64
N LEU A 589 -3.75 -32.86 1.50
CA LEU A 589 -3.61 -34.31 1.37
C LEU A 589 -4.90 -35.02 1.80
N LEU A 590 -5.79 -35.27 0.85
CA LEU A 590 -7.10 -35.89 1.09
C LEU A 590 -6.94 -37.37 1.47
N LYS A 591 -7.21 -37.74 2.73
CA LYS A 591 -7.42 -39.12 3.14
C LYS A 591 -8.93 -39.44 3.07
N GLY A 592 -9.30 -40.55 2.45
CA GLY A 592 -10.70 -41.00 2.42
C GLY A 592 -11.17 -41.39 3.82
N ALA A 593 -12.33 -40.91 4.25
CA ALA A 593 -12.90 -41.28 5.54
C ALA A 593 -13.21 -42.79 5.56
N SER A 594 -12.62 -43.53 6.49
CA SER A 594 -12.98 -44.93 6.80
C SER A 594 -13.57 -45.01 8.20
N GLU A 595 -14.40 -46.01 8.49
CA GLU A 595 -15.05 -46.24 9.80
C GLU A 595 -14.06 -46.30 10.99
N GLU A 596 -12.74 -46.43 10.75
CA GLU A 596 -11.70 -46.34 11.80
C GLU A 596 -11.23 -44.90 12.12
N THR A 597 -11.71 -43.89 11.40
CA THR A 597 -11.36 -42.46 11.63
C THR A 597 -12.45 -41.71 12.39
N LEU A 598 -13.54 -42.40 12.74
CA LEU A 598 -14.65 -41.90 13.54
C LEU A 598 -14.71 -42.80 14.77
N GLU A 599 -14.42 -42.24 15.94
CA GLU A 599 -14.39 -42.87 17.27
C GLU A 599 -13.09 -43.62 17.64
N GLU A 600 -12.10 -42.85 18.09
CA GLU A 600 -11.41 -43.18 19.34
C GLU A 600 -11.60 -41.98 20.29
N GLU A 601 -12.54 -42.09 21.23
CA GLU A 601 -12.47 -41.34 22.48
C GLU A 601 -11.12 -41.70 23.11
N LYS A 602 -10.14 -40.80 23.01
CA LYS A 602 -8.84 -41.01 23.64
C LYS A 602 -8.98 -40.78 25.14
N GLU A 603 -9.14 -41.88 25.84
CA GLU A 603 -8.81 -42.09 27.25
C GLU A 603 -7.71 -41.11 27.74
N VAL A 604 -8.11 -40.08 28.50
CA VAL A 604 -7.19 -39.07 29.02
C VAL A 604 -6.50 -39.63 30.26
N PRO A 605 -5.15 -39.70 30.30
CA PRO A 605 -4.43 -40.08 31.52
C PRO A 605 -4.54 -38.93 32.54
N ILE A 606 -5.09 -39.25 33.71
CA ILE A 606 -5.39 -38.30 34.79
C ILE A 606 -4.38 -38.43 35.96
N GLY A 607 -3.61 -39.52 35.98
CA GLY A 607 -2.61 -39.75 37.02
C GLY A 607 -1.76 -40.99 36.79
N THR A 608 -0.97 -41.33 37.80
CA THR A 608 -0.11 -42.53 37.84
C THR A 608 -0.45 -43.40 39.04
N TRP A 609 -0.22 -44.71 38.91
CA TRP A 609 -0.30 -45.66 40.01
C TRP A 609 1.00 -46.47 40.11
N GLN A 610 1.33 -46.90 41.33
CA GLN A 610 2.49 -47.75 41.58
C GLN A 610 2.18 -48.78 42.69
N VAL A 611 2.73 -49.98 42.55
CA VAL A 611 2.72 -51.03 43.57
C VAL A 611 4.15 -51.28 44.05
N THR A 612 4.41 -51.13 45.34
CA THR A 612 5.71 -51.45 45.94
C THR A 612 5.59 -52.69 46.82
N GLN A 613 6.43 -53.71 46.59
CA GLN A 613 6.48 -54.91 47.44
C GLN A 613 7.29 -54.64 48.71
N GLU A 614 6.67 -54.75 49.88
CA GLU A 614 7.39 -54.67 51.17
C GLU A 614 7.99 -56.02 51.57
N ASN A 615 7.30 -57.13 51.30
CA ASN A 615 7.80 -58.50 51.54
C ASN A 615 6.96 -59.53 50.75
N LEU A 616 7.34 -60.81 50.85
CA LEU A 616 6.70 -61.96 50.16
C LEU A 616 5.16 -62.07 50.34
N TYR A 617 4.57 -61.37 51.31
CA TYR A 617 3.15 -61.44 51.63
C TYR A 617 2.45 -60.07 51.69
N LYS A 618 3.13 -58.96 51.39
CA LYS A 618 2.57 -57.60 51.48
C LYS A 618 3.07 -56.72 50.34
N SER A 619 2.12 -56.10 49.64
CA SER A 619 2.34 -54.99 48.73
C SER A 619 1.61 -53.73 49.19
N VAL A 620 2.15 -52.58 48.79
CA VAL A 620 1.60 -51.23 49.00
C VAL A 620 1.19 -50.67 47.65
N PHE A 621 -0.03 -50.13 47.54
CA PHE A 621 -0.53 -49.47 46.33
C PHE A 621 -0.68 -47.97 46.55
N ASP A 622 -0.12 -47.19 45.63
CA ASP A 622 -0.07 -45.74 45.63
C ASP A 622 -0.68 -45.17 44.35
N ILE A 623 -1.40 -44.05 44.50
CA ILE A 623 -1.95 -43.27 43.37
C ILE A 623 -1.57 -41.80 43.50
N ILE A 624 -1.25 -41.18 42.37
CA ILE A 624 -1.00 -39.74 42.25
C ILE A 624 -1.87 -39.24 41.10
N ILE A 625 -2.69 -38.22 41.37
CA ILE A 625 -3.57 -37.60 40.39
C ILE A 625 -2.98 -36.23 40.04
N GLU A 626 -2.65 -36.01 38.77
CA GLU A 626 -1.92 -34.83 38.29
C GLU A 626 -2.84 -33.71 37.76
N GLN A 627 -4.14 -33.99 37.58
CA GLN A 627 -5.15 -33.01 37.16
C GLN A 627 -5.92 -32.40 38.35
N ASP A 628 -6.49 -31.20 38.15
CA ASP A 628 -7.31 -30.44 39.12
C ASP A 628 -8.70 -31.10 39.40
N LEU A 629 -8.69 -32.34 39.87
CA LEU A 629 -9.88 -33.06 40.35
C LEU A 629 -10.03 -32.88 41.86
N PHE A 630 -11.25 -32.52 42.30
CA PHE A 630 -11.59 -32.40 43.71
C PHE A 630 -12.09 -33.76 44.25
N TRP A 631 -11.29 -34.41 45.10
CA TRP A 631 -11.62 -35.69 45.76
C TRP A 631 -11.07 -35.73 47.20
N ASP A 632 -11.72 -36.49 48.09
CA ASP A 632 -11.32 -36.65 49.50
C ASP A 632 -11.04 -38.10 49.90
N GLU A 633 -11.69 -39.08 49.25
CA GLU A 633 -11.52 -40.51 49.49
C GLU A 633 -11.43 -41.32 48.17
N PHE A 634 -10.85 -42.51 48.22
CA PHE A 634 -10.83 -43.47 47.11
C PHE A 634 -11.03 -44.93 47.58
N SER A 635 -11.53 -45.79 46.68
CA SER A 635 -11.64 -47.25 46.90
C SER A 635 -11.25 -48.05 45.66
N LEU A 636 -10.71 -49.25 45.87
CA LEU A 636 -10.27 -50.17 44.81
C LEU A 636 -11.33 -51.24 44.55
N HIS A 637 -11.64 -51.54 43.30
CA HIS A 637 -12.64 -52.52 42.88
C HIS A 637 -12.08 -53.43 41.78
N TYR A 638 -12.59 -54.65 41.67
CA TYR A 638 -12.37 -55.47 40.48
C TYR A 638 -13.23 -54.97 39.30
N ALA A 639 -12.67 -54.99 38.09
CA ALA A 639 -13.38 -54.79 36.84
C ALA A 639 -14.20 -56.03 36.44
N ASP A 640 -15.03 -56.53 37.37
CA ASP A 640 -16.01 -57.59 37.12
C ASP A 640 -17.44 -57.01 37.05
N ALA A 641 -18.41 -57.80 36.59
CA ALA A 641 -19.80 -57.36 36.44
C ALA A 641 -20.46 -56.88 37.75
N ASN A 642 -19.87 -57.22 38.91
CA ASN A 642 -20.38 -56.85 40.23
C ASN A 642 -19.56 -55.73 40.90
N GLN A 643 -18.48 -55.26 40.27
CA GLN A 643 -17.50 -54.30 40.77
C GLN A 643 -17.15 -54.50 42.25
N THR A 644 -16.80 -55.74 42.60
CA THR A 644 -16.56 -56.13 44.00
C THR A 644 -15.42 -55.30 44.61
N GLN A 645 -15.67 -54.63 45.75
CA GLN A 645 -14.67 -53.81 46.44
C GLN A 645 -13.57 -54.68 47.05
N ILE A 646 -12.32 -54.23 46.91
CA ILE A 646 -11.15 -54.86 47.54
C ILE A 646 -10.95 -54.20 48.91
N GLY A 647 -11.14 -54.99 49.96
CA GLY A 647 -11.19 -54.49 51.34
C GLY A 647 -12.58 -53.96 51.72
N ASN A 648 -12.72 -53.49 52.96
CA ASN A 648 -13.98 -52.98 53.52
C ASN A 648 -13.95 -51.47 53.84
N GLU A 649 -12.86 -50.77 53.47
CA GLU A 649 -12.60 -49.39 53.90
C GLU A 649 -12.37 -48.47 52.69
N ARG A 650 -12.73 -47.19 52.84
CA ARG A 650 -12.37 -46.11 51.91
C ARG A 650 -11.13 -45.42 52.44
N TYR A 651 -10.23 -45.02 51.55
CA TYR A 651 -8.92 -44.45 51.91
C TYR A 651 -8.90 -42.96 51.62
N SER A 652 -8.37 -42.14 52.52
CA SER A 652 -8.30 -40.69 52.32
C SER A 652 -7.28 -40.32 51.23
N ALA A 653 -7.47 -39.16 50.59
CA ALA A 653 -6.56 -38.65 49.58
C ALA A 653 -5.11 -38.57 50.09
N GLY A 654 -4.18 -39.09 49.29
CA GLY A 654 -2.75 -39.16 49.63
C GLY A 654 -2.34 -40.27 50.61
N THR A 655 -3.24 -41.22 50.94
CA THR A 655 -2.90 -42.40 51.75
C THR A 655 -2.66 -43.65 50.89
N SER A 656 -1.61 -44.39 51.21
CA SER A 656 -1.27 -45.66 50.55
C SER A 656 -2.09 -46.82 51.09
N ILE A 657 -2.54 -47.73 50.22
CA ILE A 657 -3.19 -48.97 50.65
C ILE A 657 -2.10 -49.98 51.01
N SER A 658 -1.96 -50.28 52.30
CA SER A 658 -1.10 -51.35 52.80
C SER A 658 -1.91 -52.63 53.03
N HIS A 659 -1.28 -53.79 52.79
CA HIS A 659 -1.85 -55.15 52.98
C HIS A 659 -2.65 -55.75 51.81
N LEU A 660 -2.26 -55.47 50.57
CA LEU A 660 -2.81 -56.20 49.42
C LEU A 660 -2.19 -57.62 49.31
N PRO A 661 -3.00 -58.70 49.13
CA PRO A 661 -2.49 -60.05 48.92
C PRO A 661 -1.58 -60.16 47.68
N ASN A 662 -0.50 -60.93 47.76
CA ASN A 662 0.53 -61.00 46.70
C ASN A 662 0.11 -61.81 45.44
N VAL A 663 -1.19 -61.91 45.14
CA VAL A 663 -1.74 -62.65 44.00
C VAL A 663 -2.63 -61.72 43.18
N PHE A 664 -2.02 -60.77 42.49
CA PHE A 664 -2.69 -59.94 41.49
C PHE A 664 -1.88 -59.97 40.21
N ALA A 665 -2.22 -60.92 39.33
CA ALA A 665 -1.48 -61.15 38.09
C ALA A 665 -1.85 -60.17 36.96
N GLU A 666 -2.88 -59.33 37.15
CA GLU A 666 -3.46 -58.49 36.09
C GLU A 666 -4.01 -57.17 36.70
N PRO A 667 -3.15 -56.16 36.96
CA PRO A 667 -3.56 -54.87 37.53
C PRO A 667 -4.51 -54.08 36.62
N GLU A 668 -4.53 -54.38 35.32
CA GLU A 668 -5.47 -53.83 34.32
C GLU A 668 -6.94 -54.18 34.60
N LYS A 669 -7.21 -55.18 35.46
CA LYS A 669 -8.56 -55.58 35.87
C LYS A 669 -9.04 -54.86 37.14
N LEU A 670 -8.43 -53.73 37.48
CA LEU A 670 -8.79 -52.93 38.65
C LEU A 670 -9.43 -51.60 38.24
N LEU A 671 -10.32 -51.12 39.11
CA LEU A 671 -11.00 -49.85 39.00
C LEU A 671 -10.78 -49.06 40.30
N VAL A 672 -10.42 -47.78 40.17
CA VAL A 672 -10.34 -46.85 41.31
C VAL A 672 -11.55 -45.94 41.28
N LYS A 673 -12.36 -45.95 42.33
CA LYS A 673 -13.45 -44.99 42.49
C LYS A 673 -13.00 -43.85 43.38
N LEU A 674 -13.14 -42.62 42.89
CA LEU A 674 -12.90 -41.39 43.64
C LEU A 674 -14.20 -40.89 44.25
N TYR A 675 -14.14 -40.40 45.48
CA TYR A 675 -15.26 -39.83 46.19
C TYR A 675 -14.97 -38.38 46.60
N LEU A 676 -16.04 -37.61 46.72
CA LEU A 676 -16.06 -36.28 47.34
C LEU A 676 -17.31 -36.19 48.20
N ASN A 677 -17.15 -35.91 49.49
CA ASN A 677 -18.25 -35.84 50.46
C ASN A 677 -19.13 -37.11 50.45
N GLY A 678 -18.53 -38.28 50.20
CA GLY A 678 -19.19 -39.58 50.22
C GLY A 678 -19.87 -40.03 48.91
N ASN A 679 -19.95 -39.18 47.89
CA ASN A 679 -20.48 -39.50 46.56
C ASN A 679 -19.36 -39.84 45.58
N VAL A 680 -19.59 -40.80 44.67
CA VAL A 680 -18.63 -41.14 43.60
C VAL A 680 -18.56 -39.96 42.62
N VAL A 681 -17.36 -39.42 42.43
CA VAL A 681 -17.09 -38.31 41.49
C VAL A 681 -16.51 -38.83 40.19
N ASN A 682 -15.66 -39.85 40.26
CA ASN A 682 -15.06 -40.43 39.06
C ASN A 682 -14.70 -41.91 39.29
N GLN A 683 -14.57 -42.67 38.21
CA GLN A 683 -14.14 -44.07 38.22
C GLN A 683 -13.01 -44.22 37.22
N LEU A 684 -11.81 -44.59 37.67
CA LEU A 684 -10.61 -44.68 36.83
C LEU A 684 -10.26 -46.14 36.56
N THR A 685 -9.79 -46.43 35.34
CA THR A 685 -9.17 -47.70 34.95
C THR A 685 -7.65 -47.59 35.08
N LEU A 686 -7.00 -48.72 35.37
CA LEU A 686 -5.54 -48.80 35.44
C LEU A 686 -5.01 -49.33 34.10
N GLN A 687 -4.10 -48.58 33.47
CA GLN A 687 -3.35 -49.03 32.31
C GLN A 687 -1.91 -49.35 32.72
N GLU A 688 -1.42 -50.55 32.46
CA GLU A 688 -0.07 -50.96 32.84
C GLU A 688 0.98 -50.36 31.90
N THR A 689 1.99 -49.69 32.45
CA THR A 689 3.17 -49.24 31.68
C THR A 689 4.40 -50.09 32.02
N SER A 690 4.41 -50.70 33.20
CA SER A 690 5.38 -51.70 33.67
C SER A 690 4.74 -52.60 34.74
N LYS A 691 5.31 -53.79 35.02
CA LYS A 691 4.76 -54.79 35.96
C LYS A 691 4.32 -54.28 37.35
N GLU A 692 4.81 -53.13 37.78
CA GLU A 692 4.56 -52.55 39.11
C GLU A 692 4.13 -51.08 39.05
N ALA A 693 3.90 -50.49 37.87
CA ALA A 693 3.46 -49.10 37.74
C ALA A 693 2.71 -48.82 36.42
N GLY A 694 1.81 -47.86 36.44
CA GLY A 694 1.01 -47.52 35.27
C GLY A 694 0.31 -46.17 35.32
N LEU A 695 -0.55 -45.93 34.33
CA LEU A 695 -1.37 -44.73 34.19
C LEU A 695 -2.79 -44.98 34.74
N LEU A 696 -3.38 -43.96 35.31
CA LEU A 696 -4.79 -43.91 35.67
C LEU A 696 -5.55 -43.16 34.58
N ILE A 697 -6.57 -43.80 34.05
CA ILE A 697 -7.36 -43.30 32.93
C ILE A 697 -8.79 -43.09 33.42
N ALA A 698 -9.38 -41.94 33.10
CA ALA A 698 -10.83 -41.81 33.25
C ALA A 698 -11.52 -42.26 31.96
N PRO A 699 -12.61 -43.05 32.05
CA PRO A 699 -13.63 -43.06 31.02
C PRO A 699 -14.29 -41.67 31.03
N GLU A 700 -14.32 -40.98 29.88
CA GLU A 700 -15.15 -39.78 29.71
C GLU A 700 -16.65 -40.10 29.81
#